data_AF-A0A6A5RUF6-F1
#
_entry.id   AF-A0A6A5RUF6-F1
#
_cell.length_a   1.000
_cell.length_b   1.000
_cell.length_c   1.000
_cell.angle_alpha   90.00
_cell.angle_beta   90.00
_cell.angle_gamma   90.00
#
_symmetry.space_group_name_H-M   'P 1'
#
loop_
_entity.id
_entity.type
_entity.pdbx_description
1 polymer ?
#
loop_
_entity_poly.entity_id
_entity_poly.type
_entity_poly.pdbx_seq_one_letter_code
_entity_poly.pdbx_strand_id
1 'polypeptide(L)'
;MAELSRGRVPILFLKTKSVPTDTYEELFSTCDNNQYAPVFVPVLEHRFKRDALDNVRQHILNRGLVPTSQNGLATYGALIFTSQRAVEAFNEVVEGIREEGVHPVDELLPESLPLYVVGPATARGLRALDLRCPILGEETGNGEALAGFILEHYNTLYPHVSNPPILFMVGDKRRDIIPKTLQSEKLPSDKSARVNELVIYETGEMQSFKTDFTRIWQKNAGSGSTRQWIVVFSPTGCQALLESLNLLDAATGKSKKDNGSRDTRIVTIGPTTRDYLITEFDFTPDVVAQKPSPEGIAEGIRAYLRSQLSVHPTDSSTVLSQFYPSHTGYITVMAATRSSTHNGSDTSSPAKNNDAAVAGAKRKAEADVDAGTSPKRGRKAPKNQPTIDSMLEHEDNTKADNDAEMREAAQDVVKDAENETDEIKSSEQPLKDKSENATKEEDTDQKDTNDQEGGGKTKPSSNNKPEQAVAKVETNGDGATKSSSDNKVEQVVAKPETNGDGAIELSSQREKKMPSNILEKGVIYFFTRNRVSVDEAESVGDLQRTFFVLRPIPAGARLGDGAVQDLKNNRLFALPKKVFPKSHNDRFMAFVEKANTSIQDLKDNFFQGSEYNTQTQGTRRNDPVTPVAEGVYLITRTDDATTHLVYSTTIPSEMGEVQEDLGIKDQGSFVISVKNPERSGPANASLPQKPDFSKEIIEEFRGLAWSEVKPKYLDHEYCQILLIGEDTDKAVEATKKNERHGKATAKEEIEQLEHEDEVRVQHLKGDDSVFEDLKISKDDYPKVPTTW
;
A
#
# COMPACT_ATOMS: atom_id res chain seq x y z
N MET A 1 33.89 12.54 -18.20
CA MET A 1 32.41 12.67 -18.25
C MET A 1 31.88 13.12 -19.60
N ALA A 2 32.26 14.31 -20.12
CA ALA A 2 31.61 14.91 -21.31
C ALA A 2 31.65 14.08 -22.61
N GLU A 3 32.58 13.13 -22.75
CA GLU A 3 32.73 12.33 -23.97
C GLU A 3 31.75 11.15 -24.06
N LEU A 4 31.30 10.60 -22.91
CA LEU A 4 30.45 9.40 -22.84
C LEU A 4 29.00 9.63 -23.29
N SER A 5 28.63 10.86 -23.65
CA SER A 5 27.27 11.25 -24.04
C SER A 5 27.11 11.64 -25.52
N ARG A 6 28.17 11.65 -26.34
CA ARG A 6 28.05 11.96 -27.78
C ARG A 6 27.13 10.93 -28.46
N GLY A 7 25.94 11.37 -28.88
CA GLY A 7 24.93 10.55 -29.57
C GLY A 7 23.87 9.87 -28.68
N ARG A 8 23.94 10.00 -27.34
CA ARG A 8 22.91 9.49 -26.43
C ARG A 8 21.73 10.46 -26.31
N VAL A 9 20.51 9.94 -26.20
CA VAL A 9 19.25 10.69 -26.03
C VAL A 9 19.08 11.07 -24.55
N PRO A 10 19.08 12.35 -24.16
CA PRO A 10 18.94 12.71 -22.74
C PRO A 10 17.57 12.31 -22.18
N ILE A 11 17.55 11.77 -20.96
CA ILE A 11 16.33 11.52 -20.18
C ILE A 11 16.46 12.17 -18.80
N LEU A 12 15.59 13.15 -18.54
CA LEU A 12 15.58 13.95 -17.31
C LEU A 12 14.56 13.37 -16.33
N PHE A 13 15.04 12.71 -15.28
CA PHE A 13 14.19 12.26 -14.18
C PHE A 13 13.94 13.41 -13.22
N LEU A 14 12.70 13.88 -13.15
CA LEU A 14 12.27 14.94 -12.24
C LEU A 14 12.00 14.37 -10.83
N LYS A 15 13.05 13.81 -10.23
CA LYS A 15 13.12 13.30 -8.84
C LYS A 15 14.51 13.54 -8.28
N THR A 16 14.63 13.55 -6.95
CA THR A 16 15.92 13.42 -6.28
C THR A 16 16.46 12.01 -6.52
N LYS A 17 17.75 11.89 -6.87
CA LYS A 17 18.41 10.60 -7.10
C LYS A 17 18.51 9.79 -5.80
N SER A 18 18.17 8.51 -5.85
CA SER A 18 18.37 7.53 -4.77
C SER A 18 19.86 7.21 -4.57
N VAL A 19 20.24 6.86 -3.34
CA VAL A 19 21.63 6.60 -2.92
C VAL A 19 21.63 5.34 -2.03
N PRO A 20 22.56 4.38 -2.20
CA PRO A 20 23.76 4.41 -3.05
C PRO A 20 23.48 4.25 -4.56
N THR A 21 22.37 3.61 -4.95
CA THR A 21 21.98 3.40 -6.34
C THR A 21 20.56 3.90 -6.62
N ASP A 22 20.23 4.05 -7.90
CA ASP A 22 18.91 4.47 -8.38
C ASP A 22 18.51 3.58 -9.58
N THR A 23 17.42 2.83 -9.45
CA THR A 23 16.96 1.86 -10.46
C THR A 23 16.66 2.49 -11.82
N TYR A 24 16.29 3.78 -11.82
CA TYR A 24 16.08 4.56 -13.05
C TYR A 24 17.42 4.87 -13.76
N GLU A 25 18.51 5.02 -13.01
CA GLU A 25 19.85 5.16 -13.59
C GLU A 25 20.37 3.83 -14.11
N GLU A 26 20.20 2.74 -13.36
CA GLU A 26 20.67 1.39 -13.72
C GLU A 26 20.06 0.91 -15.04
N LEU A 27 18.73 1.04 -15.20
CA LEU A 27 18.05 0.66 -16.44
C LEU A 27 18.39 1.61 -17.59
N PHE A 28 18.27 2.93 -17.43
CA PHE A 28 18.45 3.86 -18.56
C PHE A 28 19.92 4.10 -18.94
N SER A 29 20.87 3.70 -18.11
CA SER A 29 22.29 3.63 -18.50
C SER A 29 22.58 2.50 -19.49
N THR A 30 21.75 1.44 -19.52
CA THR A 30 22.04 0.17 -20.21
C THR A 30 21.01 -0.23 -21.30
N CYS A 31 19.74 0.12 -21.14
CA CYS A 31 18.68 -0.26 -22.07
C CYS A 31 18.79 0.38 -23.47
N ASP A 32 18.07 -0.21 -24.44
CA ASP A 32 18.05 0.17 -25.86
C ASP A 32 19.46 0.41 -26.45
N ASN A 33 20.40 -0.51 -26.18
CA ASN A 33 21.82 -0.43 -26.58
C ASN A 33 22.53 0.84 -26.04
N ASN A 34 22.35 1.15 -24.75
CA ASN A 34 22.87 2.35 -24.09
C ASN A 34 22.34 3.67 -24.71
N GLN A 35 21.16 3.68 -25.35
CA GLN A 35 20.68 4.84 -26.11
C GLN A 35 20.46 6.09 -25.25
N TYR A 36 20.00 5.96 -24.01
CA TYR A 36 19.62 7.11 -23.18
C TYR A 36 20.77 7.63 -22.31
N ALA A 37 20.80 8.92 -22.02
CA ALA A 37 21.68 9.53 -21.03
C ALA A 37 20.85 9.99 -19.81
N PRO A 38 20.83 9.23 -18.70
CA PRO A 38 20.03 9.58 -17.53
C PRO A 38 20.61 10.81 -16.80
N VAL A 39 19.73 11.74 -16.44
CA VAL A 39 20.05 12.95 -15.67
C VAL A 39 18.97 13.17 -14.62
N PHE A 40 19.35 13.37 -13.37
CA PHE A 40 18.41 13.65 -12.29
C PHE A 40 18.27 15.16 -12.08
N VAL A 41 17.04 15.62 -11.92
CA VAL A 41 16.70 17.02 -11.64
C VAL A 41 15.79 17.02 -10.40
N PRO A 42 16.34 17.30 -9.20
CA PRO A 42 15.55 17.36 -7.98
C PRO A 42 14.42 18.40 -8.08
N VAL A 43 13.22 17.98 -7.72
CA VAL A 43 12.00 18.82 -7.76
C VAL A 43 11.63 19.34 -6.36
N LEU A 44 11.93 18.56 -5.32
CA LEU A 44 11.56 18.87 -3.94
C LEU A 44 12.79 19.34 -3.15
N GLU A 45 12.63 20.43 -2.40
CA GLU A 45 13.53 20.82 -1.32
C GLU A 45 12.83 20.67 0.04
N HIS A 46 13.58 20.25 1.06
CA HIS A 46 13.23 20.53 2.45
C HIS A 46 13.96 21.82 2.83
N ARG A 47 13.22 22.92 2.99
CA ARG A 47 13.78 24.22 3.33
C ARG A 47 13.61 24.49 4.81
N PHE A 48 14.72 24.70 5.51
CA PHE A 48 14.68 25.14 6.91
C PHE A 48 14.22 26.61 7.00
N LYS A 49 13.27 26.88 7.89
CA LYS A 49 12.68 28.19 8.13
C LYS A 49 13.63 29.00 9.02
N ARG A 50 14.37 29.92 8.41
CA ARG A 50 15.43 30.69 9.08
C ARG A 50 14.92 31.52 10.25
N ASP A 51 13.75 32.14 10.09
CA ASP A 51 13.01 32.85 11.13
C ASP A 51 12.66 31.95 12.34
N ALA A 52 12.29 30.69 12.08
CA ALA A 52 12.02 29.72 13.14
C ALA A 52 13.30 29.20 13.81
N LEU A 53 14.37 28.92 13.04
CA LEU A 53 15.65 28.51 13.60
C LEU A 53 16.36 29.62 14.38
N ASP A 54 16.24 30.88 13.94
CA ASP A 54 16.69 32.05 14.70
C ASP A 54 15.91 32.19 16.00
N ASN A 55 14.61 31.90 16.01
CA ASN A 55 13.82 31.86 17.24
C ASN A 55 14.29 30.76 18.21
N VAL A 56 14.57 29.53 17.71
CA VAL A 56 15.18 28.45 18.52
C VAL A 56 16.55 28.88 19.06
N ARG A 57 17.40 29.46 18.21
CA ARG A 57 18.74 29.98 18.58
C ARG A 57 18.63 31.01 19.71
N GLN A 58 17.70 31.95 19.62
CA GLN A 58 17.46 32.93 20.67
C GLN A 58 16.92 32.30 21.96
N HIS A 59 16.06 31.28 21.88
CA HIS A 59 15.63 30.55 23.08
C HIS A 59 16.79 29.80 23.78
N ILE A 60 17.74 29.23 23.02
CA ILE A 60 18.95 28.59 23.57
C ILE A 60 19.89 29.64 24.20
N LEU A 61 20.27 30.68 23.44
CA LEU A 61 21.22 31.71 23.87
C LEU A 61 20.74 32.50 25.11
N ASN A 62 19.43 32.80 25.20
CA ASN A 62 18.84 33.44 26.38
C ASN A 62 18.61 32.46 27.56
N ARG A 63 19.22 31.26 27.54
CA ARG A 63 19.12 30.19 28.55
C ARG A 63 17.67 29.79 28.87
N GLY A 64 16.79 29.88 27.88
CA GLY A 64 15.37 29.52 27.98
C GLY A 64 15.11 28.02 28.11
N LEU A 65 16.12 27.18 27.95
CA LEU A 65 16.09 25.72 28.15
C LEU A 65 16.76 25.28 29.47
N VAL A 66 17.19 26.24 30.31
CA VAL A 66 17.95 25.99 31.54
C VAL A 66 17.07 26.36 32.75
N PRO A 67 16.51 25.41 33.52
CA PRO A 67 15.57 25.72 34.61
C PRO A 67 16.12 26.71 35.65
N THR A 68 17.42 26.62 35.95
CA THR A 68 18.11 27.49 36.92
C THR A 68 18.17 28.96 36.51
N SER A 69 17.93 29.32 35.24
CA SER A 69 18.01 30.70 34.75
C SER A 69 16.82 31.58 35.15
N GLN A 70 15.66 30.97 35.43
CA GLN A 70 14.36 31.63 35.58
C GLN A 70 13.65 31.14 36.87
N ASN A 71 14.28 31.37 38.02
CA ASN A 71 13.78 30.98 39.36
C ASN A 71 13.39 29.50 39.52
N GLY A 72 13.88 28.60 38.65
CA GLY A 72 13.58 27.16 38.65
C GLY A 72 12.70 26.67 37.50
N LEU A 73 12.15 27.54 36.65
CA LEU A 73 11.28 27.16 35.54
C LEU A 73 11.84 27.63 34.19
N ALA A 74 12.21 26.70 33.31
CA ALA A 74 12.64 27.02 31.96
C ALA A 74 11.48 27.56 31.09
N THR A 75 11.80 28.34 30.04
CA THR A 75 10.82 28.76 29.02
C THR A 75 10.29 27.57 28.23
N TYR A 76 11.15 26.58 27.98
CA TYR A 76 10.75 25.23 27.59
C TYR A 76 11.52 24.20 28.42
N GLY A 77 10.85 23.19 28.96
CA GLY A 77 11.50 22.14 29.75
C GLY A 77 11.85 20.87 28.96
N ALA A 78 11.46 20.79 27.68
CA ALA A 78 11.79 19.68 26.78
C ALA A 78 11.72 20.11 25.31
N LEU A 79 12.35 19.33 24.44
CA LEU A 79 12.18 19.38 22.98
C LEU A 79 11.55 18.07 22.47
N ILE A 80 10.79 18.12 21.37
CA ILE A 80 10.26 16.94 20.67
C ILE A 80 10.69 16.97 19.19
N PHE A 81 11.10 15.82 18.64
CA PHE A 81 11.46 15.62 17.25
C PHE A 81 10.79 14.37 16.67
N THR A 82 10.04 14.51 15.56
CA THR A 82 9.41 13.37 14.85
C THR A 82 9.96 13.15 13.45
N SER A 83 11.11 13.75 13.09
CA SER A 83 11.78 13.45 11.83
C SER A 83 13.27 13.78 11.86
N GLN A 84 14.04 13.08 11.03
CA GLN A 84 15.46 13.37 10.80
C GLN A 84 15.69 14.80 10.29
N ARG A 85 14.76 15.36 9.50
CA ARG A 85 14.86 16.74 8.97
C ARG A 85 14.69 17.80 10.07
N ALA A 86 13.89 17.53 11.11
CA ALA A 86 13.82 18.40 12.29
C ALA A 86 15.14 18.39 13.08
N VAL A 87 15.81 17.24 13.15
CA VAL A 87 17.11 17.06 13.81
C VAL A 87 18.25 17.75 13.05
N GLU A 88 18.31 17.61 11.72
CA GLU A 88 19.28 18.33 10.87
C GLU A 88 19.16 19.86 11.00
N ALA A 89 17.93 20.37 11.07
CA ALA A 89 17.66 21.79 11.25
C ALA A 89 18.04 22.29 12.66
N PHE A 90 17.90 21.45 13.68
CA PHE A 90 18.42 21.74 15.04
C PHE A 90 19.95 21.68 15.09
N ASN A 91 20.58 20.75 14.37
CA ASN A 91 22.04 20.65 14.25
C ASN A 91 22.65 21.95 13.70
N GLU A 92 22.04 22.58 12.69
CA GLU A 92 22.52 23.88 12.17
C GLU A 92 22.50 24.98 13.26
N VAL A 93 21.51 24.98 14.15
CA VAL A 93 21.46 25.90 15.29
C VAL A 93 22.55 25.59 16.31
N VAL A 94 22.73 24.32 16.66
CA VAL A 94 23.72 23.82 17.64
C VAL A 94 25.15 24.09 17.18
N GLU A 95 25.50 23.72 15.95
CA GLU A 95 26.83 23.97 15.38
C GLU A 95 27.11 25.46 15.25
N GLY A 96 26.15 26.26 14.77
CA GLY A 96 26.33 27.72 14.72
C GLY A 96 26.57 28.34 16.12
N ILE A 97 26.06 27.75 17.21
CA ILE A 97 26.36 28.21 18.58
C ILE A 97 27.78 27.77 19.00
N ARG A 98 28.19 26.56 18.63
CA ARG A 98 29.57 26.07 18.84
C ARG A 98 30.60 26.93 18.10
N GLU A 99 30.32 27.34 16.87
CA GLU A 99 31.17 28.21 16.05
C GLU A 99 31.34 29.62 16.61
N GLU A 100 30.30 30.20 17.26
CA GLU A 100 30.42 31.50 17.93
C GLU A 100 31.36 31.44 19.16
N GLY A 101 31.46 30.29 19.84
CA GLY A 101 32.39 30.06 20.95
C GLY A 101 32.17 30.89 22.22
N VAL A 102 31.11 31.71 22.28
CA VAL A 102 30.82 32.63 23.40
C VAL A 102 30.42 31.88 24.68
N HIS A 103 29.70 30.76 24.53
CA HIS A 103 29.20 29.93 25.63
C HIS A 103 29.35 28.44 25.28
N PRO A 104 29.76 27.56 26.24
CA PRO A 104 29.72 26.11 26.03
C PRO A 104 28.28 25.66 25.78
N VAL A 105 28.05 24.84 24.74
CA VAL A 105 26.66 24.50 24.34
C VAL A 105 25.89 23.76 25.44
N ASP A 106 26.56 22.92 26.23
CA ASP A 106 25.96 22.19 27.37
C ASP A 106 25.48 23.10 28.52
N GLU A 107 26.01 24.33 28.61
CA GLU A 107 25.51 25.32 29.57
C GLU A 107 24.16 25.93 29.16
N LEU A 108 23.77 25.73 27.90
CA LEU A 108 22.53 26.18 27.29
C LEU A 108 21.57 25.01 27.01
N LEU A 109 22.12 23.81 26.79
CA LEU A 109 21.45 22.54 26.58
C LEU A 109 21.91 21.51 27.65
N PRO A 110 21.37 21.57 28.89
CA PRO A 110 21.87 20.78 30.01
C PRO A 110 21.39 19.32 30.01
N GLU A 111 22.04 18.49 30.84
CA GLU A 111 21.64 17.10 31.13
C GLU A 111 20.20 16.96 31.67
N SER A 112 19.60 18.04 32.20
CA SER A 112 18.22 18.07 32.67
C SER A 112 17.18 18.38 31.59
N LEU A 113 17.57 18.54 30.32
CA LEU A 113 16.68 18.81 29.19
C LEU A 113 16.43 17.52 28.38
N PRO A 114 15.29 16.83 28.54
CA PRO A 114 14.96 15.68 27.70
C PRO A 114 14.68 16.08 26.24
N LEU A 115 15.21 15.28 25.32
CA LEU A 115 14.94 15.33 23.89
C LEU A 115 14.09 14.11 23.50
N TYR A 116 12.78 14.32 23.33
CA TYR A 116 11.86 13.25 22.97
C TYR A 116 11.89 12.98 21.46
N VAL A 117 11.96 11.72 21.06
CA VAL A 117 12.12 11.30 19.66
C VAL A 117 11.14 10.21 19.26
N VAL A 118 10.67 10.27 18.00
CA VAL A 118 10.02 9.12 17.34
C VAL A 118 11.04 8.41 16.45
N GLY A 119 11.22 7.12 16.69
CA GLY A 119 11.98 6.18 15.85
C GLY A 119 13.51 6.23 16.02
N PRO A 120 14.21 5.08 15.94
CA PRO A 120 15.67 5.00 16.09
C PRO A 120 16.48 5.84 15.10
N ALA A 121 15.94 6.20 13.93
CA ALA A 121 16.64 7.04 12.96
C ALA A 121 16.75 8.50 13.43
N THR A 122 15.68 9.05 14.02
CA THR A 122 15.67 10.39 14.63
C THR A 122 16.60 10.42 15.85
N ALA A 123 16.56 9.37 16.66
CA ALA A 123 17.43 9.20 17.82
C ALA A 123 18.93 9.15 17.47
N ARG A 124 19.30 8.34 16.45
CA ARG A 124 20.68 8.32 15.91
C ARG A 124 21.13 9.70 15.42
N GLY A 125 20.24 10.46 14.79
CA GLY A 125 20.49 11.84 14.39
C GLY A 125 20.91 12.71 15.57
N LEU A 126 20.10 12.76 16.65
CA LEU A 126 20.42 13.58 17.83
C LEU A 126 21.69 13.12 18.56
N ARG A 127 21.96 11.81 18.61
CA ARG A 127 23.21 11.28 19.19
C ARG A 127 24.46 11.77 18.45
N ALA A 128 24.36 12.00 17.15
CA ALA A 128 25.48 12.51 16.35
C ALA A 128 25.84 13.98 16.66
N LEU A 129 24.99 14.72 17.38
CA LEU A 129 25.30 16.08 17.84
C LEU A 129 26.24 16.08 19.06
N ASP A 130 26.51 14.95 19.72
CA ASP A 130 27.32 14.87 20.95
C ASP A 130 26.88 15.91 22.01
N LEU A 131 25.58 15.86 22.36
CA LEU A 131 24.97 16.66 23.43
C LEU A 131 24.75 15.78 24.67
N ARG A 132 24.92 16.36 25.87
CA ARG A 132 24.66 15.65 27.13
C ARG A 132 23.18 15.51 27.51
N CYS A 133 22.27 15.97 26.66
CA CYS A 133 20.82 15.87 26.88
C CYS A 133 20.33 14.41 26.70
N PRO A 134 19.50 13.86 27.61
CA PRO A 134 18.94 12.53 27.45
C PRO A 134 17.96 12.47 26.28
N ILE A 135 18.24 11.57 25.33
CA ILE A 135 17.39 11.27 24.17
C ILE A 135 16.47 10.11 24.54
N LEU A 136 15.15 10.32 24.49
CA LEU A 136 14.16 9.42 25.09
C LEU A 136 13.00 9.11 24.13
N GLY A 137 12.46 7.89 24.26
CA GLY A 137 11.29 7.44 23.50
C GLY A 137 11.57 6.86 22.12
N GLU A 138 12.83 6.54 21.76
CA GLU A 138 13.13 6.04 20.40
C GLU A 138 12.39 4.76 20.03
N GLU A 139 12.13 3.90 21.03
CA GLU A 139 11.40 2.63 20.92
C GLU A 139 9.87 2.80 20.91
N THR A 140 9.34 4.04 20.99
CA THR A 140 7.89 4.28 20.99
C THR A 140 7.23 3.96 19.64
N GLY A 141 8.01 3.78 18.58
CA GLY A 141 7.54 3.57 17.22
C GLY A 141 6.96 4.86 16.63
N ASN A 142 5.86 5.35 17.21
CA ASN A 142 5.00 6.40 16.69
C ASN A 142 4.78 7.60 17.65
N GLY A 143 4.15 8.65 17.14
CA GLY A 143 3.87 9.89 17.88
C GLY A 143 2.81 9.78 18.99
N GLU A 144 1.96 8.75 19.02
CA GLU A 144 1.01 8.57 20.12
C GLU A 144 1.68 7.94 21.34
N ALA A 145 2.38 6.83 21.15
CA ALA A 145 3.14 6.18 22.21
C ALA A 145 4.18 7.15 22.81
N LEU A 146 4.80 8.00 21.98
CA LEU A 146 5.64 9.09 22.48
C LEU A 146 4.87 10.10 23.35
N ALA A 147 3.64 10.47 22.97
CA ALA A 147 2.84 11.38 23.79
C ALA A 147 2.43 10.76 25.14
N GLY A 148 2.11 9.45 25.17
CA GLY A 148 1.88 8.70 26.40
C GLY A 148 3.12 8.67 27.30
N PHE A 149 4.27 8.29 26.72
CA PHE A 149 5.57 8.27 27.39
C PHE A 149 5.97 9.66 27.94
N ILE A 150 5.72 10.74 27.18
CA ILE A 150 5.93 12.12 27.66
C ILE A 150 5.03 12.44 28.86
N LEU A 151 3.75 12.07 28.84
CA LEU A 151 2.86 12.30 29.98
C LEU A 151 3.31 11.57 31.25
N GLU A 152 3.87 10.37 31.14
CA GLU A 152 4.44 9.70 32.32
C GLU A 152 5.75 10.37 32.74
N HIS A 153 6.76 10.37 31.86
CA HIS A 153 8.12 10.81 32.20
C HIS A 153 8.18 12.29 32.60
N TYR A 154 7.59 13.19 31.83
CA TYR A 154 7.73 14.64 32.03
C TYR A 154 7.12 15.11 33.37
N ASN A 155 5.98 14.52 33.75
CA ASN A 155 5.33 14.80 35.04
C ASN A 155 6.17 14.37 36.25
N THR A 156 7.11 13.42 36.10
CA THR A 156 8.06 13.08 37.19
C THR A 156 9.15 14.12 37.40
N LEU A 157 9.45 14.94 36.38
CA LEU A 157 10.50 15.97 36.45
C LEU A 157 10.03 17.25 37.17
N TYR A 158 8.71 17.49 37.21
CA TYR A 158 8.10 18.72 37.75
C TYR A 158 7.09 18.47 38.88
N PRO A 159 7.43 17.69 39.93
CA PRO A 159 6.49 17.34 40.98
C PRO A 159 6.00 18.58 41.73
N HIS A 160 4.67 18.72 41.81
CA HIS A 160 3.96 19.80 42.50
C HIS A 160 4.13 21.22 41.92
N VAL A 161 4.62 21.35 40.68
CA VAL A 161 4.60 22.62 39.92
C VAL A 161 3.94 22.39 38.56
N SER A 162 3.47 23.46 37.90
CA SER A 162 3.00 23.35 36.52
C SER A 162 4.16 22.97 35.62
N ASN A 163 3.96 21.96 34.75
CA ASN A 163 4.88 21.63 33.68
C ASN A 163 5.28 22.89 32.88
N PRO A 164 6.58 23.14 32.66
CA PRO A 164 7.02 24.09 31.64
C PRO A 164 6.49 23.68 30.26
N PRO A 165 6.34 24.62 29.32
CA PRO A 165 6.00 24.28 27.95
C PRO A 165 7.04 23.35 27.30
N ILE A 166 6.60 22.60 26.30
CA ILE A 166 7.45 21.76 25.45
C ILE A 166 7.50 22.39 24.06
N LEU A 167 8.69 22.46 23.46
CA LEU A 167 8.87 22.96 22.09
C LEU A 167 8.91 21.77 21.11
N PHE A 168 7.89 21.67 20.27
CA PHE A 168 7.80 20.59 19.28
C PHE A 168 8.34 21.09 17.92
N MET A 169 9.49 20.56 17.52
CA MET A 169 10.24 20.96 16.33
C MET A 169 9.80 20.10 15.13
N VAL A 170 9.04 20.69 14.21
CA VAL A 170 8.24 19.97 13.20
C VAL A 170 8.42 20.45 11.76
N GLY A 171 8.03 19.59 10.82
CA GLY A 171 7.78 19.97 9.44
C GLY A 171 6.39 20.57 9.23
N ASP A 172 6.16 21.12 8.04
CA ASP A 172 4.83 21.60 7.62
C ASP A 172 3.82 20.44 7.46
N LYS A 173 4.30 19.26 7.04
CA LYS A 173 3.54 17.99 7.05
C LYS A 173 3.77 17.28 8.39
N ARG A 174 2.72 17.09 9.19
CA ARG A 174 2.75 16.42 10.50
C ARG A 174 1.35 15.98 10.95
N ARG A 175 1.28 14.99 11.84
CA ARG A 175 0.06 14.62 12.61
C ARG A 175 0.02 15.43 13.91
N ASP A 176 -1.17 15.81 14.36
CA ASP A 176 -1.38 16.64 15.57
C ASP A 176 -1.68 15.82 16.84
N ILE A 177 -1.41 14.51 16.83
CA ILE A 177 -1.67 13.60 17.95
C ILE A 177 -0.89 13.98 19.22
N ILE A 178 0.38 14.36 19.10
CA ILE A 178 1.22 14.82 20.22
C ILE A 178 0.62 16.06 20.91
N PRO A 179 0.41 17.20 20.23
CA PRO A 179 -0.16 18.39 20.88
C PRO A 179 -1.61 18.20 21.34
N LYS A 180 -2.41 17.31 20.73
CA LYS A 180 -3.74 16.93 21.23
C LYS A 180 -3.68 16.15 22.53
N THR A 181 -2.84 15.12 22.60
CA THR A 181 -2.74 14.24 23.78
C THR A 181 -2.15 14.97 24.98
N LEU A 182 -1.07 15.73 24.81
CA LEU A 182 -0.38 16.44 25.90
C LEU A 182 -1.21 17.60 26.49
N GLN A 183 -2.16 18.15 25.71
CA GLN A 183 -2.99 19.31 26.07
C GLN A 183 -4.48 18.96 26.19
N SER A 184 -4.82 17.67 26.33
CA SER A 184 -6.21 17.22 26.41
C SER A 184 -6.91 17.77 27.64
N GLU A 185 -8.11 18.35 27.47
CA GLU A 185 -8.97 18.86 28.56
C GLU A 185 -9.37 17.77 29.58
N LYS A 186 -9.17 16.49 29.25
CA LYS A 186 -9.37 15.36 30.17
C LYS A 186 -8.23 15.20 31.19
N LEU A 187 -7.08 15.83 30.98
CA LEU A 187 -5.95 15.77 31.91
C LEU A 187 -6.14 16.77 33.07
N PRO A 188 -5.76 16.39 34.31
CA PRO A 188 -5.58 17.34 35.39
C PRO A 188 -4.63 18.49 34.99
N SER A 189 -4.90 19.70 35.47
CA SER A 189 -4.13 20.91 35.11
C SER A 189 -2.66 20.87 35.55
N ASP A 190 -2.34 20.04 36.53
CA ASP A 190 -0.99 19.72 37.01
C ASP A 190 -0.31 18.59 36.23
N LYS A 191 -1.06 17.87 35.37
CA LYS A 191 -0.54 16.78 34.51
C LYS A 191 -0.45 17.10 33.02
N SER A 192 -1.19 18.11 32.54
CA SER A 192 -1.08 18.58 31.16
C SER A 192 0.26 19.29 30.92
N ALA A 193 0.78 19.20 29.70
CA ALA A 193 1.98 19.90 29.26
C ALA A 193 1.66 20.70 27.99
N ARG A 194 1.81 22.04 28.08
CA ARG A 194 1.60 22.93 26.93
C ARG A 194 2.62 22.62 25.83
N VAL A 195 2.16 22.39 24.61
CA VAL A 195 3.02 22.15 23.43
C VAL A 195 2.98 23.38 22.54
N ASN A 196 4.12 24.07 22.40
CA ASN A 196 4.31 25.05 21.34
C ASN A 196 4.88 24.31 20.12
N GLU A 197 4.05 24.12 19.09
CA GLU A 197 4.52 23.65 17.79
C GLU A 197 5.30 24.75 17.07
N LEU A 198 6.48 24.42 16.56
CA LEU A 198 7.27 25.30 15.71
C LEU A 198 7.62 24.56 14.42
N VAL A 199 6.96 24.97 13.32
CA VAL A 199 7.34 24.55 11.97
C VAL A 199 8.71 25.15 11.67
N ILE A 200 9.72 24.30 11.61
CA ILE A 200 11.12 24.66 11.37
C ILE A 200 11.60 24.23 9.98
N TYR A 201 10.85 23.39 9.26
CA TYR A 201 11.09 23.12 7.85
C TYR A 201 9.79 23.00 7.05
N GLU A 202 9.88 23.34 5.77
CA GLU A 202 8.80 23.20 4.78
C GLU A 202 9.27 22.27 3.67
N THR A 203 8.42 21.34 3.24
CA THR A 203 8.66 20.51 2.05
C THR A 203 7.91 21.12 0.87
N GLY A 204 8.64 21.54 -0.18
CA GLY A 204 8.04 22.22 -1.32
C GLY A 204 8.86 22.09 -2.60
N GLU A 205 8.41 22.75 -3.66
CA GLU A 205 9.17 22.84 -4.91
C GLU A 205 10.51 23.56 -4.68
N MET A 206 11.59 22.98 -5.19
CA MET A 206 12.95 23.49 -5.04
C MET A 206 13.11 24.82 -5.77
N GLN A 207 13.62 25.85 -5.10
CA GLN A 207 13.66 27.21 -5.68
C GLN A 207 14.51 27.31 -6.94
N SER A 208 15.57 26.49 -7.03
CA SER A 208 16.39 26.42 -8.24
C SER A 208 15.81 25.52 -9.33
N PHE A 209 14.79 24.69 -9.04
CA PHE A 209 14.25 23.67 -9.96
C PHE A 209 14.01 24.23 -11.36
N LYS A 210 13.22 25.31 -11.47
CA LYS A 210 12.88 25.94 -12.75
C LYS A 210 14.12 26.35 -13.55
N THR A 211 15.12 26.91 -12.87
CA THR A 211 16.37 27.40 -13.46
C THR A 211 17.31 26.24 -13.84
N ASP A 212 17.46 25.25 -12.97
CA ASP A 212 18.29 24.07 -13.18
C ASP A 212 17.74 23.19 -14.29
N PHE A 213 16.43 22.91 -14.26
CA PHE A 213 15.70 22.25 -15.33
C PHE A 213 15.88 22.98 -16.67
N THR A 214 15.64 24.30 -16.69
CA THR A 214 15.82 25.14 -17.89
C THR A 214 17.23 25.02 -18.46
N ARG A 215 18.25 25.19 -17.61
CA ARG A 215 19.66 25.07 -17.99
C ARG A 215 20.00 23.70 -18.57
N ILE A 216 19.45 22.62 -18.01
CA ILE A 216 19.74 21.25 -18.47
C ILE A 216 19.04 20.97 -19.81
N TRP A 217 17.72 21.21 -19.93
CA TRP A 217 17.01 20.89 -21.17
C TRP A 217 17.48 21.77 -22.36
N GLN A 218 17.82 23.04 -22.11
CA GLN A 218 18.37 23.92 -23.15
C GLN A 218 19.77 23.51 -23.56
N LYS A 219 20.65 23.12 -22.62
CA LYS A 219 21.99 22.60 -22.93
C LYS A 219 21.92 21.37 -23.82
N ASN A 220 20.99 20.45 -23.53
CA ASN A 220 20.77 19.26 -24.34
C ASN A 220 20.34 19.62 -25.77
N ALA A 221 19.31 20.46 -25.93
CA ALA A 221 18.85 20.92 -27.24
C ALA A 221 19.97 21.63 -28.03
N GLY A 222 20.73 22.51 -27.37
CA GLY A 222 21.88 23.20 -27.96
C GLY A 222 23.06 22.28 -28.32
N SER A 223 23.14 21.08 -27.73
CA SER A 223 24.18 20.08 -28.06
C SER A 223 23.86 19.23 -29.30
N GLY A 224 22.77 19.51 -30.01
CA GLY A 224 22.37 18.80 -31.22
C GLY A 224 21.53 17.53 -30.97
N SER A 225 21.05 17.31 -29.74
CA SER A 225 20.12 16.23 -29.43
C SER A 225 18.76 16.48 -30.10
N THR A 226 18.49 15.79 -31.20
CA THR A 226 17.21 15.84 -31.95
C THR A 226 16.01 15.25 -31.20
N ARG A 227 16.24 14.73 -29.99
CA ARG A 227 15.19 14.34 -29.04
C ARG A 227 15.73 14.38 -27.61
N GLN A 228 14.87 14.72 -26.65
CA GLN A 228 15.10 14.45 -25.24
C GLN A 228 13.78 14.12 -24.52
N TRP A 229 13.89 13.37 -23.43
CA TRP A 229 12.79 12.92 -22.60
C TRP A 229 12.83 13.61 -21.23
N ILE A 230 11.66 13.86 -20.66
CA ILE A 230 11.49 14.38 -19.29
C ILE A 230 10.46 13.50 -18.60
N VAL A 231 10.79 12.96 -17.43
CA VAL A 231 9.93 12.08 -16.64
C VAL A 231 9.47 12.80 -15.39
N VAL A 232 8.15 13.01 -15.27
CA VAL A 232 7.51 13.73 -14.17
C VAL A 232 6.96 12.74 -13.14
N PHE A 233 7.48 12.81 -11.92
CA PHE A 233 7.15 11.86 -10.84
C PHE A 233 5.97 12.27 -9.94
N SER A 234 5.60 13.54 -9.92
CA SER A 234 4.48 14.04 -9.10
C SER A 234 3.87 15.31 -9.70
N PRO A 235 2.68 15.77 -9.23
CA PRO A 235 2.13 17.09 -9.55
C PRO A 235 3.08 18.28 -9.28
N THR A 236 3.98 18.18 -8.29
CA THR A 236 4.95 19.23 -7.97
C THR A 236 5.96 19.38 -9.11
N GLY A 237 6.38 20.61 -9.44
CA GLY A 237 7.23 20.89 -10.60
C GLY A 237 6.49 20.98 -11.94
N CYS A 238 5.25 20.50 -12.07
CA CYS A 238 4.52 20.51 -13.35
C CYS A 238 4.34 21.92 -13.95
N GLN A 239 4.01 22.92 -13.12
CA GLN A 239 3.86 24.30 -13.61
C GLN A 239 5.20 24.84 -14.11
N ALA A 240 6.24 24.80 -13.27
CA ALA A 240 7.56 25.29 -13.61
C ALA A 240 8.18 24.57 -14.83
N LEU A 241 7.91 23.27 -15.00
CA LEU A 241 8.22 22.48 -16.20
C LEU A 241 7.57 23.06 -17.47
N LEU A 242 6.24 23.22 -17.48
CA LEU A 242 5.51 23.70 -18.65
C LEU A 242 5.80 25.17 -18.97
N GLU A 243 6.01 26.02 -17.95
CA GLU A 243 6.48 27.39 -18.14
C GLU A 243 7.89 27.44 -18.74
N SER A 244 8.81 26.61 -18.25
CA SER A 244 10.20 26.56 -18.72
C SER A 244 10.34 26.08 -20.16
N LEU A 245 9.44 25.19 -20.60
CA LEU A 245 9.33 24.74 -22.00
C LEU A 245 8.51 25.70 -22.88
N ASN A 246 8.05 26.84 -22.34
CA ASN A 246 7.18 27.81 -23.02
C ASN A 246 5.86 27.17 -23.53
N LEU A 247 5.38 26.11 -22.86
CA LEU A 247 4.17 25.37 -23.22
C LEU A 247 2.89 25.99 -22.65
N LEU A 248 2.95 26.77 -21.57
CA LEU A 248 1.78 27.52 -21.06
C LEU A 248 1.61 28.87 -21.76
N ASP A 249 0.37 29.24 -22.05
CA ASP A 249 0.00 30.61 -22.41
C ASP A 249 -0.03 31.52 -21.16
N ALA A 250 0.57 32.70 -21.27
CA ALA A 250 0.80 33.60 -20.12
C ALA A 250 -0.43 34.41 -19.68
N ALA A 251 -1.53 34.40 -20.45
CA ALA A 251 -2.76 35.09 -20.11
C ALA A 251 -3.82 34.15 -19.49
N THR A 252 -3.77 32.86 -19.85
CA THR A 252 -4.76 31.84 -19.43
C THR A 252 -4.20 30.80 -18.45
N GLY A 253 -2.88 30.63 -18.39
CA GLY A 253 -2.23 29.57 -17.60
C GLY A 253 -2.42 28.15 -18.15
N LYS A 254 -3.09 27.99 -19.31
CA LYS A 254 -3.35 26.70 -19.96
C LYS A 254 -2.38 26.46 -21.11
N SER A 255 -2.34 25.23 -21.63
CA SER A 255 -1.43 24.81 -22.70
C SER A 255 -1.67 25.60 -23.98
N LYS A 256 -0.58 26.03 -24.61
CA LYS A 256 -0.60 26.44 -26.02
C LYS A 256 -0.96 25.23 -26.89
N LYS A 257 -1.57 25.50 -28.04
CA LYS A 257 -1.82 24.48 -29.06
C LYS A 257 -0.49 23.98 -29.61
N ASP A 258 -0.24 22.68 -29.51
CA ASP A 258 0.95 22.06 -30.07
C ASP A 258 0.85 22.02 -31.61
N ASN A 259 1.89 22.50 -32.29
CA ASN A 259 2.01 22.44 -33.74
C ASN A 259 2.68 21.12 -34.23
N GLY A 260 2.86 20.14 -33.34
CA GLY A 260 3.25 18.76 -33.63
C GLY A 260 4.75 18.46 -33.56
N SER A 261 5.60 19.49 -33.69
CA SER A 261 7.06 19.34 -33.83
C SER A 261 7.83 19.80 -32.58
N ARG A 262 7.64 19.10 -31.45
CA ARG A 262 8.50 19.24 -30.26
C ARG A 262 9.58 18.15 -30.19
N ASP A 263 10.84 18.52 -30.02
CA ASP A 263 11.95 17.57 -29.83
C ASP A 263 12.07 17.12 -28.37
N THR A 264 11.55 17.95 -27.45
CA THR A 264 11.45 17.64 -26.03
C THR A 264 10.10 16.99 -25.75
N ARG A 265 10.10 15.82 -25.11
CA ARG A 265 8.91 14.98 -24.89
C ARG A 265 8.72 14.68 -23.40
N ILE A 266 7.49 14.76 -22.91
CA ILE A 266 7.12 14.62 -21.50
C ILE A 266 6.47 13.25 -21.26
N VAL A 267 7.02 12.53 -20.29
CA VAL A 267 6.52 11.28 -19.72
C VAL A 267 5.99 11.56 -18.32
N THR A 268 4.86 10.98 -17.95
CA THR A 268 4.39 10.94 -16.56
C THR A 268 4.58 9.54 -15.98
N ILE A 269 5.02 9.46 -14.72
CA ILE A 269 5.24 8.18 -14.02
C ILE A 269 3.96 7.34 -13.86
N GLY A 270 2.79 7.98 -13.90
CA GLY A 270 1.51 7.30 -13.76
C GLY A 270 0.30 8.22 -13.89
N PRO A 271 -0.92 7.67 -13.69
CA PRO A 271 -2.19 8.36 -13.92
C PRO A 271 -2.39 9.70 -13.20
N THR A 272 -2.00 9.82 -11.92
CA THR A 272 -2.26 10.99 -11.09
C THR A 272 -1.59 12.26 -11.63
N THR A 273 -0.30 12.16 -12.00
CA THR A 273 0.46 13.28 -12.57
C THR A 273 -0.05 13.67 -13.97
N ARG A 274 -0.53 12.70 -14.76
CA ARG A 274 -1.22 12.97 -16.04
C ARG A 274 -2.52 13.75 -15.82
N ASP A 275 -3.38 13.28 -14.93
CA ASP A 275 -4.72 13.88 -14.74
C ASP A 275 -4.61 15.27 -14.09
N TYR A 276 -3.59 15.51 -13.26
CA TYR A 276 -3.21 16.86 -12.80
C TYR A 276 -2.78 17.78 -13.97
N LEU A 277 -1.88 17.32 -14.85
CA LEU A 277 -1.44 18.10 -16.02
C LEU A 277 -2.61 18.47 -16.95
N ILE A 278 -3.55 17.55 -17.16
CA ILE A 278 -4.75 17.79 -17.97
C ILE A 278 -5.69 18.79 -17.26
N THR A 279 -5.97 18.60 -15.97
CA THR A 279 -6.94 19.43 -15.24
C THR A 279 -6.43 20.86 -15.04
N GLU A 280 -5.22 21.00 -14.48
CA GLU A 280 -4.67 22.30 -14.12
C GLU A 280 -4.11 23.08 -15.32
N PHE A 281 -3.60 22.40 -16.34
CA PHE A 281 -2.93 23.06 -17.47
C PHE A 281 -3.52 22.78 -18.86
N ASP A 282 -4.57 21.96 -19.00
CA ASP A 282 -5.06 21.49 -20.32
C ASP A 282 -3.92 20.83 -21.14
N PHE A 283 -2.96 20.20 -20.44
CA PHE A 283 -1.75 19.66 -21.03
C PHE A 283 -1.78 18.13 -21.04
N THR A 284 -1.67 17.54 -22.24
CA THR A 284 -1.50 16.08 -22.40
C THR A 284 -0.02 15.74 -22.57
N PRO A 285 0.57 14.89 -21.69
CA PRO A 285 1.94 14.39 -21.86
C PRO A 285 2.05 13.46 -23.07
N ASP A 286 3.24 13.36 -23.66
CA ASP A 286 3.50 12.46 -24.80
C ASP A 286 3.38 10.98 -24.41
N VAL A 287 3.75 10.67 -23.17
CA VAL A 287 3.76 9.31 -22.62
C VAL A 287 3.21 9.31 -21.20
N VAL A 288 2.51 8.24 -20.87
CA VAL A 288 2.09 7.88 -19.52
C VAL A 288 2.61 6.46 -19.31
N ALA A 289 3.43 6.24 -18.30
CA ALA A 289 3.84 4.87 -17.97
C ALA A 289 2.62 4.06 -17.49
N GLN A 290 2.64 2.74 -17.72
CA GLN A 290 1.60 1.79 -17.29
C GLN A 290 1.98 1.02 -16.02
N LYS A 291 3.12 1.39 -15.43
CA LYS A 291 3.77 0.86 -14.23
C LYS A 291 4.62 2.02 -13.69
N PRO A 292 4.60 2.37 -12.39
CA PRO A 292 5.39 3.46 -11.82
C PRO A 292 6.85 3.04 -11.59
N SER A 293 7.46 2.43 -12.61
CA SER A 293 8.78 1.81 -12.58
C SER A 293 9.66 2.28 -13.75
N PRO A 294 10.99 2.05 -13.69
CA PRO A 294 11.88 2.32 -14.82
C PRO A 294 11.43 1.62 -16.11
N GLU A 295 10.96 0.38 -16.00
CA GLU A 295 10.50 -0.45 -17.12
C GLU A 295 9.24 0.14 -17.74
N GLY A 296 8.27 0.58 -16.92
CA GLY A 296 7.03 1.20 -17.41
C GLY A 296 7.27 2.48 -18.21
N ILE A 297 8.27 3.29 -17.82
CA ILE A 297 8.74 4.44 -18.61
C ILE A 297 9.36 3.94 -19.93
N ALA A 298 10.26 2.97 -19.87
CA ALA A 298 10.96 2.47 -21.06
C ALA A 298 9.98 1.82 -22.06
N GLU A 299 8.96 1.12 -21.58
CA GLU A 299 7.87 0.55 -22.37
C GLU A 299 7.03 1.66 -23.04
N GLY A 300 6.62 2.68 -22.26
CA GLY A 300 5.89 3.83 -22.79
C GLY A 300 6.66 4.61 -23.86
N ILE A 301 7.96 4.87 -23.62
CA ILE A 301 8.87 5.49 -24.59
C ILE A 301 8.97 4.66 -25.88
N ARG A 302 9.24 3.34 -25.76
CA ARG A 302 9.33 2.44 -26.93
C ARG A 302 8.01 2.35 -27.70
N ALA A 303 6.87 2.34 -27.01
CA ALA A 303 5.54 2.37 -27.64
C ALA A 303 5.31 3.68 -28.41
N TYR A 304 5.63 4.83 -27.80
CA TYR A 304 5.53 6.13 -28.46
C TYR A 304 6.41 6.20 -29.72
N LEU A 305 7.67 5.80 -29.64
CA LEU A 305 8.62 5.84 -30.76
C LEU A 305 8.12 5.02 -31.97
N ARG A 306 7.50 3.85 -31.73
CA ARG A 306 6.87 3.03 -32.78
C ARG A 306 5.65 3.72 -33.42
N SER A 307 4.83 4.43 -32.63
CA SER A 307 3.67 5.14 -33.17
C SER A 307 4.06 6.22 -34.17
N GLN A 308 5.12 7.00 -33.88
CA GLN A 308 5.58 8.11 -34.73
C GLN A 308 6.10 7.62 -36.09
N LEU A 309 6.75 6.45 -36.13
CA LEU A 309 7.21 5.81 -37.37
C LEU A 309 6.06 5.34 -38.28
N SER A 310 4.84 5.22 -37.76
CA SER A 310 3.68 4.63 -38.47
C SER A 310 2.82 5.68 -39.20
N VAL A 311 3.13 6.98 -39.08
CA VAL A 311 2.23 8.08 -39.48
C VAL A 311 2.64 8.77 -40.81
N HIS A 312 3.79 8.42 -41.40
CA HIS A 312 4.25 8.97 -42.69
C HIS A 312 4.19 7.93 -43.83
N PRO A 313 3.22 8.05 -44.77
CA PRO A 313 3.24 7.27 -46.00
C PRO A 313 4.27 7.82 -47.00
N THR A 314 5.26 6.98 -47.32
CA THR A 314 6.10 7.00 -48.54
C THR A 314 6.80 8.31 -48.96
N ASP A 315 8.13 8.30 -48.92
CA ASP A 315 8.86 8.10 -50.18
C ASP A 315 10.04 7.11 -49.97
N SER A 316 10.74 6.71 -51.04
CA SER A 316 11.40 5.41 -51.12
C SER A 316 12.93 5.42 -50.94
N SER A 317 13.45 4.26 -50.52
CA SER A 317 14.83 3.79 -50.72
C SER A 317 16.01 4.54 -50.05
N THR A 318 16.16 4.41 -48.72
CA THR A 318 17.51 4.52 -48.10
C THR A 318 17.74 3.77 -46.77
N VAL A 319 16.70 3.48 -45.97
CA VAL A 319 16.86 3.11 -44.54
C VAL A 319 16.52 1.63 -44.24
N LEU A 320 17.14 0.69 -44.97
CA LEU A 320 16.94 -0.77 -44.76
C LEU A 320 18.24 -1.60 -44.65
N SER A 321 19.38 -0.94 -44.45
CA SER A 321 20.72 -1.56 -44.40
C SER A 321 21.40 -1.53 -43.03
N GLN A 322 20.75 -1.02 -41.98
CA GLN A 322 21.43 -0.64 -40.73
C GLN A 322 21.12 -1.50 -39.49
N PHE A 323 20.28 -2.54 -39.60
CA PHE A 323 19.84 -3.33 -38.42
C PHE A 323 20.22 -4.82 -38.39
N TYR A 324 20.47 -5.49 -39.53
CA TYR A 324 20.96 -6.88 -39.55
C TYR A 324 21.84 -7.20 -40.76
N PRO A 325 23.12 -7.57 -40.57
CA PRO A 325 23.95 -8.19 -41.60
C PRO A 325 23.87 -9.72 -41.52
N SER A 326 23.22 -10.37 -42.50
CA SER A 326 23.28 -11.82 -42.68
C SER A 326 24.58 -12.25 -43.37
N HIS A 327 25.15 -13.40 -42.99
CA HIS A 327 26.18 -14.09 -43.77
C HIS A 327 25.87 -15.58 -43.91
N THR A 328 25.99 -16.09 -45.14
CA THR A 328 25.68 -17.47 -45.51
C THR A 328 26.92 -18.10 -46.16
N GLY A 329 27.42 -19.19 -45.60
CA GLY A 329 28.53 -19.97 -46.15
C GLY A 329 28.16 -21.45 -46.31
N TYR A 330 28.31 -21.99 -47.52
CA TYR A 330 28.06 -23.41 -47.82
C TYR A 330 29.27 -24.29 -47.45
N ILE A 331 29.06 -25.59 -47.17
CA ILE A 331 29.51 -26.74 -48.01
C ILE A 331 29.35 -28.11 -47.31
N THR A 332 28.59 -29.01 -47.97
CA THR A 332 28.75 -30.49 -48.12
C THR A 332 28.91 -31.46 -46.93
N VAL A 333 27.83 -32.22 -46.67
CA VAL A 333 27.69 -33.71 -46.65
C VAL A 333 28.86 -34.62 -46.19
N MET A 334 28.59 -35.51 -45.21
CA MET A 334 28.95 -36.96 -45.22
C MET A 334 28.20 -37.72 -44.10
N ALA A 335 28.17 -39.07 -44.11
CA ALA A 335 27.39 -39.89 -43.16
C ALA A 335 28.07 -41.21 -42.69
N ALA A 336 27.93 -41.54 -41.40
CA ALA A 336 28.25 -42.83 -40.74
C ALA A 336 27.66 -42.81 -39.30
N THR A 337 26.68 -43.62 -38.85
CA THR A 337 26.56 -45.09 -38.60
C THR A 337 27.14 -45.65 -37.28
N ARG A 338 26.26 -46.25 -36.46
CA ARG A 338 26.48 -47.21 -35.32
C ARG A 338 27.01 -46.57 -34.00
N SER A 339 26.76 -47.14 -32.80
CA SER A 339 26.38 -48.53 -32.42
C SER A 339 25.42 -48.63 -31.20
N SER A 340 24.91 -49.85 -30.98
CA SER A 340 24.15 -50.39 -29.81
C SER A 340 24.99 -50.45 -28.49
N THR A 341 24.46 -50.76 -27.27
CA THR A 341 23.82 -52.04 -26.81
C THR A 341 23.21 -51.99 -25.39
N HIS A 342 22.11 -52.76 -25.15
CA HIS A 342 21.65 -53.47 -23.90
C HIS A 342 21.52 -52.70 -22.54
N ASN A 343 20.67 -53.01 -21.54
CA ASN A 343 19.49 -53.88 -21.29
C ASN A 343 18.84 -53.43 -19.93
N GLY A 344 17.70 -53.92 -19.40
CA GLY A 344 16.71 -54.93 -19.85
C GLY A 344 16.34 -55.97 -18.76
N SER A 345 15.05 -56.36 -18.66
CA SER A 345 14.44 -57.44 -17.81
C SER A 345 14.37 -57.20 -16.27
N ASP A 346 13.37 -57.66 -15.48
CA ASP A 346 12.01 -58.18 -15.76
C ASP A 346 11.12 -58.35 -14.49
N THR A 347 9.80 -58.58 -14.65
CA THR A 347 8.84 -59.28 -13.72
C THR A 347 8.56 -58.73 -12.30
N SER A 348 7.41 -58.97 -11.62
CA SER A 348 6.06 -59.49 -12.00
C SER A 348 4.99 -59.27 -10.90
N SER A 349 3.70 -59.27 -11.30
CA SER A 349 2.45 -59.32 -10.49
C SER A 349 2.18 -60.75 -9.88
N PRO A 350 1.02 -61.15 -9.28
CA PRO A 350 -0.29 -60.46 -9.12
C PRO A 350 -1.14 -60.67 -7.81
N ALA A 351 -2.14 -59.79 -7.68
CA ALA A 351 -3.45 -59.79 -7.00
C ALA A 351 -4.14 -61.07 -6.43
N LYS A 352 -5.02 -60.91 -5.39
CA LYS A 352 -6.53 -60.87 -5.44
C LYS A 352 -7.31 -61.48 -4.22
N ASN A 353 -8.51 -60.91 -3.97
CA ASN A 353 -9.75 -61.45 -3.33
C ASN A 353 -9.94 -61.58 -1.78
N ASN A 354 -10.97 -60.87 -1.29
CA ASN A 354 -12.17 -61.24 -0.46
C ASN A 354 -12.14 -62.52 0.46
N ASP A 355 -12.86 -62.62 1.60
CA ASP A 355 -14.28 -62.21 1.83
C ASP A 355 -14.76 -62.12 3.32
N ALA A 356 -15.95 -61.51 3.51
CA ALA A 356 -17.01 -61.67 4.53
C ALA A 356 -16.79 -61.96 6.07
N ALA A 357 -17.16 -60.95 6.90
CA ALA A 357 -18.27 -60.95 7.91
C ALA A 357 -18.15 -61.49 9.39
N VAL A 358 -19.15 -61.06 10.21
CA VAL A 358 -19.74 -61.63 11.47
C VAL A 358 -19.53 -60.92 12.85
N ALA A 359 -20.44 -59.98 13.14
CA ALA A 359 -21.31 -59.80 14.36
C ALA A 359 -20.81 -59.74 15.84
N GLY A 360 -21.44 -58.82 16.61
CA GLY A 360 -21.65 -58.86 18.08
C GLY A 360 -21.25 -57.58 18.85
N ALA A 361 -21.91 -57.12 19.92
CA ALA A 361 -23.22 -57.46 20.52
C ALA A 361 -23.76 -56.32 21.43
N LYS A 362 -25.03 -56.41 21.87
CA LYS A 362 -25.81 -55.36 22.59
C LYS A 362 -25.36 -55.06 24.05
N ARG A 363 -25.66 -53.84 24.52
CA ARG A 363 -26.38 -53.63 25.82
C ARG A 363 -27.25 -52.35 25.79
N LYS A 364 -28.14 -52.17 26.77
CA LYS A 364 -29.26 -51.19 26.81
C LYS A 364 -29.71 -50.97 28.28
N ALA A 365 -30.68 -50.07 28.51
CA ALA A 365 -31.36 -49.68 29.77
C ALA A 365 -30.56 -48.71 30.66
N GLU A 366 -31.15 -47.78 31.42
CA GLU A 366 -32.53 -47.22 31.52
C GLU A 366 -32.35 -45.76 32.03
N ALA A 367 -33.01 -44.72 31.52
CA ALA A 367 -34.43 -44.35 31.64
C ALA A 367 -34.90 -44.08 33.09
N ASP A 368 -35.12 -42.80 33.42
CA ASP A 368 -36.04 -42.36 34.48
C ASP A 368 -36.70 -41.03 34.08
N VAL A 369 -37.84 -40.67 34.69
CA VAL A 369 -38.74 -39.63 34.18
C VAL A 369 -39.38 -38.82 35.32
N ASP A 370 -39.34 -37.49 35.22
CA ASP A 370 -40.30 -36.62 35.92
C ASP A 370 -40.67 -35.38 35.07
N ALA A 371 -41.82 -34.76 35.34
CA ALA A 371 -42.45 -33.78 34.46
C ALA A 371 -42.95 -32.53 35.22
N GLY A 372 -42.44 -31.34 34.86
CA GLY A 372 -42.66 -30.09 35.60
C GLY A 372 -42.97 -28.85 34.74
N THR A 373 -44.21 -28.77 34.25
CA THR A 373 -44.99 -27.54 33.90
C THR A 373 -44.28 -26.28 33.35
N SER A 374 -44.56 -25.91 32.09
CA SER A 374 -44.24 -24.58 31.54
C SER A 374 -45.36 -23.54 31.78
N PRO A 375 -45.03 -22.25 31.90
CA PRO A 375 -45.91 -21.15 31.48
C PRO A 375 -45.36 -20.44 30.21
N LYS A 376 -46.25 -20.12 29.25
CA LYS A 376 -45.90 -19.41 28.01
C LYS A 376 -45.98 -17.89 28.17
N ARG A 377 -44.94 -17.15 27.75
CA ARG A 377 -44.99 -15.93 26.89
C ARG A 377 -43.61 -15.26 26.83
N GLY A 378 -43.31 -14.52 25.76
CA GLY A 378 -42.18 -13.58 25.84
C GLY A 378 -41.73 -12.94 24.55
N ARG A 379 -40.78 -13.57 23.86
CA ARG A 379 -40.15 -13.10 22.62
C ARG A 379 -39.49 -14.28 21.90
N LYS A 380 -39.35 -14.20 20.57
CA LYS A 380 -38.36 -15.02 19.85
C LYS A 380 -37.00 -14.35 20.04
N ALA A 381 -36.10 -14.98 20.79
CA ALA A 381 -34.67 -14.72 20.61
C ALA A 381 -34.25 -15.23 19.22
N PRO A 382 -33.20 -14.68 18.58
CA PRO A 382 -32.52 -15.36 17.49
C PRO A 382 -31.99 -16.71 17.99
N LYS A 383 -31.84 -17.67 17.09
CA LYS A 383 -31.08 -18.89 17.39
C LYS A 383 -29.60 -18.57 17.19
N ASN A 384 -28.84 -18.44 18.27
CA ASN A 384 -27.39 -18.51 18.17
C ASN A 384 -27.02 -19.93 17.72
N GLN A 385 -26.71 -20.10 16.43
CA GLN A 385 -25.89 -21.22 16.00
C GLN A 385 -24.49 -21.00 16.56
N PRO A 386 -23.79 -22.03 17.05
CA PRO A 386 -22.39 -21.88 17.43
C PRO A 386 -21.55 -21.49 16.20
N THR A 387 -20.52 -20.68 16.42
CA THR A 387 -19.57 -20.26 15.37
C THR A 387 -18.78 -21.45 14.86
N ILE A 388 -18.27 -21.40 13.63
CA ILE A 388 -17.29 -22.39 13.13
C ILE A 388 -16.10 -22.45 14.08
N ASP A 389 -15.63 -21.28 14.52
CA ASP A 389 -14.66 -21.11 15.61
C ASP A 389 -14.94 -22.00 16.84
N SER A 390 -16.16 -21.97 17.40
CA SER A 390 -16.54 -22.76 18.58
C SER A 390 -16.69 -24.27 18.33
N MET A 391 -16.78 -24.71 17.07
CA MET A 391 -16.89 -26.12 16.70
C MET A 391 -15.53 -26.78 16.39
N LEU A 392 -14.44 -25.99 16.38
CA LEU A 392 -13.07 -26.44 16.11
C LEU A 392 -12.24 -26.68 17.38
N GLU A 393 -12.88 -26.89 18.54
CA GLU A 393 -12.18 -27.13 19.81
C GLU A 393 -11.58 -28.55 19.93
N HIS A 394 -10.44 -28.81 19.28
CA HIS A 394 -9.40 -29.75 19.76
C HIS A 394 -8.04 -29.49 19.08
N GLU A 395 -6.97 -29.98 19.73
CA GLU A 395 -5.56 -29.89 19.29
C GLU A 395 -4.91 -28.50 19.28
N ASP A 396 -4.80 -27.91 20.48
CA ASP A 396 -3.65 -27.07 20.80
C ASP A 396 -2.40 -27.98 21.00
N ASN A 397 -1.31 -27.71 20.29
CA ASN A 397 0.03 -28.29 20.46
C ASN A 397 0.24 -29.80 20.16
N THR A 398 -0.11 -30.25 18.94
CA THR A 398 0.31 -31.54 18.32
C THR A 398 1.23 -31.32 17.11
N LYS A 399 2.01 -32.35 16.72
CA LYS A 399 3.06 -32.26 15.69
C LYS A 399 2.52 -32.08 14.27
N ALA A 400 3.37 -31.52 13.39
CA ALA A 400 3.13 -31.36 11.97
C ALA A 400 3.16 -32.69 11.18
N ASP A 401 2.14 -33.53 11.38
CA ASP A 401 1.93 -34.80 10.67
C ASP A 401 0.52 -34.84 10.04
N ASN A 402 0.31 -34.03 8.98
CA ASN A 402 -0.68 -34.27 7.92
C ASN A 402 -0.38 -33.42 6.66
N ASP A 403 0.91 -33.28 6.34
CA ASP A 403 1.40 -32.36 5.32
C ASP A 403 1.19 -32.87 3.88
N ALA A 404 0.72 -34.11 3.70
CA ALA A 404 0.59 -34.73 2.37
C ALA A 404 -0.42 -34.02 1.45
N GLU A 405 -1.66 -33.83 1.90
CA GLU A 405 -2.74 -33.22 1.08
C GLU A 405 -2.51 -31.71 0.87
N MET A 406 -1.85 -31.04 1.81
CA MET A 406 -1.46 -29.62 1.68
C MET A 406 -0.23 -29.43 0.78
N ARG A 407 0.68 -30.41 0.72
CA ARG A 407 1.75 -30.47 -0.30
C ARG A 407 1.22 -30.87 -1.66
N GLU A 408 0.17 -31.68 -1.76
CA GLU A 408 -0.51 -32.01 -3.02
C GLU A 408 -1.12 -30.72 -3.61
N ALA A 409 -1.90 -29.97 -2.81
CA ALA A 409 -2.39 -28.63 -3.17
C ALA A 409 -1.26 -27.68 -3.63
N ALA A 410 -0.13 -27.68 -2.93
CA ALA A 410 1.04 -26.86 -3.27
C ALA A 410 1.76 -27.30 -4.55
N GLN A 411 1.69 -28.58 -4.91
CA GLN A 411 2.35 -29.13 -6.09
C GLN A 411 1.46 -29.08 -7.34
N ASP A 412 0.15 -29.23 -7.21
CA ASP A 412 -0.77 -29.11 -8.33
C ASP A 412 -0.77 -27.65 -8.83
N VAL A 413 -0.80 -26.69 -7.90
CA VAL A 413 -0.58 -25.25 -8.14
C VAL A 413 0.72 -24.95 -8.92
N VAL A 414 1.78 -25.75 -8.74
CA VAL A 414 3.06 -25.56 -9.44
C VAL A 414 3.16 -26.36 -10.75
N LYS A 415 2.45 -27.49 -10.88
CA LYS A 415 2.49 -28.36 -12.07
C LYS A 415 1.50 -27.92 -13.16
N ASP A 416 0.35 -27.39 -12.80
CA ASP A 416 -0.64 -26.93 -13.79
C ASP A 416 -0.13 -25.70 -14.57
N ALA A 417 0.76 -24.91 -13.95
CA ALA A 417 1.53 -23.85 -14.60
C ALA A 417 2.47 -24.34 -15.72
N GLU A 418 2.92 -25.61 -15.69
CA GLU A 418 3.74 -26.23 -16.74
C GLU A 418 2.87 -26.95 -17.80
N ASN A 419 1.75 -27.55 -17.39
CA ASN A 419 0.90 -28.39 -18.25
C ASN A 419 0.06 -27.63 -19.30
N GLU A 420 -0.38 -26.39 -19.06
CA GLU A 420 -1.12 -25.63 -20.11
C GLU A 420 -0.21 -25.10 -21.25
N THR A 421 1.12 -25.25 -21.15
CA THR A 421 2.07 -24.77 -22.17
C THR A 421 2.52 -25.79 -23.23
N ASP A 422 2.30 -27.09 -23.05
CA ASP A 422 2.99 -28.11 -23.87
C ASP A 422 2.28 -28.49 -25.20
N GLU A 423 1.23 -27.74 -25.59
CA GLU A 423 0.70 -27.71 -26.98
C GLU A 423 0.99 -26.38 -27.71
N ILE A 424 2.28 -26.01 -27.86
CA ILE A 424 2.89 -25.62 -29.15
C ILE A 424 4.43 -25.63 -29.07
N LYS A 425 4.97 -26.72 -29.62
CA LYS A 425 6.39 -27.08 -29.83
C LYS A 425 7.40 -25.95 -30.09
N SER A 426 8.53 -26.02 -29.36
CA SER A 426 9.96 -25.91 -29.80
C SER A 426 10.36 -24.83 -30.84
N SER A 427 11.49 -24.12 -30.70
CA SER A 427 12.83 -24.69 -30.45
C SER A 427 13.92 -23.68 -30.08
N GLU A 428 14.85 -24.13 -29.23
CA GLU A 428 16.30 -23.81 -29.20
C GLU A 428 16.82 -22.36 -29.01
N GLN A 429 17.50 -22.19 -27.88
CA GLN A 429 18.57 -21.21 -27.56
C GLN A 429 19.96 -21.90 -27.77
N PRO A 430 21.15 -21.31 -27.48
CA PRO A 430 21.51 -19.91 -27.14
C PRO A 430 22.82 -19.40 -27.85
N LEU A 431 23.44 -18.37 -27.25
CA LEU A 431 24.84 -17.87 -27.34
C LEU A 431 25.06 -16.67 -28.29
N LYS A 432 25.69 -15.54 -27.88
CA LYS A 432 27.00 -15.29 -27.20
C LYS A 432 28.20 -15.58 -28.12
N ASP A 433 29.28 -14.79 -28.16
CA ASP A 433 29.71 -13.64 -27.34
C ASP A 433 30.76 -12.79 -28.11
N LYS A 434 30.95 -11.51 -27.74
CA LYS A 434 32.23 -10.74 -27.80
C LYS A 434 32.96 -10.52 -29.17
N SER A 435 33.89 -9.58 -29.31
CA SER A 435 34.31 -8.42 -28.47
C SER A 435 35.05 -7.35 -29.29
N GLU A 436 35.28 -6.19 -28.64
CA GLU A 436 36.49 -5.33 -28.77
C GLU A 436 36.69 -4.48 -30.06
N ASN A 437 36.90 -3.15 -29.97
CA ASN A 437 38.09 -2.38 -29.49
C ASN A 437 39.20 -2.36 -30.59
N ALA A 438 39.96 -1.31 -30.89
CA ALA A 438 40.32 -0.03 -30.23
C ALA A 438 40.76 1.00 -31.34
N THR A 439 41.02 2.31 -31.20
CA THR A 439 40.94 3.36 -30.14
C THR A 439 41.28 4.73 -30.79
N LYS A 440 41.14 5.86 -30.06
CA LYS A 440 41.87 7.15 -30.23
C LYS A 440 41.52 8.02 -31.47
N GLU A 441 41.83 9.32 -31.54
CA GLU A 441 42.52 10.26 -30.63
C GLU A 441 41.95 11.72 -30.72
N GLU A 442 42.50 12.65 -29.94
CA GLU A 442 42.07 14.07 -29.81
C GLU A 442 42.61 14.99 -30.96
N ASP A 443 42.29 16.30 -31.10
CA ASP A 443 41.41 17.21 -30.33
C ASP A 443 40.47 18.08 -31.24
N THR A 444 40.56 19.40 -31.52
CA THR A 444 41.45 20.51 -31.07
C THR A 444 40.76 21.90 -31.16
N ASP A 445 40.95 22.73 -30.14
CA ASP A 445 40.93 24.22 -30.08
C ASP A 445 39.71 25.08 -30.53
N GLN A 446 39.20 25.86 -29.55
CA GLN A 446 39.12 27.35 -29.50
C GLN A 446 38.26 28.15 -30.55
N LYS A 447 37.68 29.34 -30.27
CA LYS A 447 37.69 30.24 -29.09
C LYS A 447 36.53 31.27 -29.15
N ASP A 448 36.29 31.99 -28.03
CA ASP A 448 35.77 33.39 -27.94
C ASP A 448 34.34 33.72 -28.48
N THR A 449 33.56 34.68 -27.95
CA THR A 449 33.54 35.48 -26.69
C THR A 449 32.12 36.05 -26.45
N ASN A 450 31.82 36.48 -25.20
CA ASN A 450 31.08 37.68 -24.70
C ASN A 450 30.00 38.41 -25.58
N ASP A 451 28.99 39.13 -25.04
CA ASP A 451 28.76 39.65 -23.68
C ASP A 451 27.29 40.11 -23.44
N GLN A 452 26.91 40.35 -22.17
CA GLN A 452 26.00 41.42 -21.63
C GLN A 452 24.57 41.67 -22.19
N GLU A 453 23.64 42.35 -21.48
CA GLU A 453 23.28 42.43 -20.04
C GLU A 453 21.92 43.16 -19.86
N GLY A 454 21.24 42.94 -18.72
CA GLY A 454 20.26 43.88 -18.13
C GLY A 454 18.86 44.04 -18.77
N GLY A 455 17.83 44.52 -18.06
CA GLY A 455 17.75 44.71 -16.60
C GLY A 455 16.55 45.55 -16.09
N GLY A 456 15.63 44.94 -15.33
CA GLY A 456 14.60 45.62 -14.50
C GLY A 456 13.35 46.17 -15.22
N LYS A 457 12.31 46.65 -14.52
CA LYS A 457 12.01 46.60 -13.06
C LYS A 457 10.53 46.94 -12.76
N THR A 458 10.02 46.47 -11.60
CA THR A 458 8.90 47.01 -10.77
C THR A 458 7.45 47.14 -11.31
N LYS A 459 6.54 46.33 -10.70
CA LYS A 459 5.32 46.67 -9.89
C LYS A 459 4.97 48.18 -9.63
N PRO A 460 3.73 48.59 -9.24
CA PRO A 460 2.78 47.85 -8.34
C PRO A 460 1.24 48.04 -8.52
N SER A 461 0.45 47.28 -7.72
CA SER A 461 -0.86 47.65 -7.08
C SER A 461 -2.11 48.01 -7.93
N SER A 462 -3.37 47.86 -7.47
CA SER A 462 -3.95 47.13 -6.30
C SER A 462 -5.51 47.12 -6.32
N ASN A 463 -6.09 46.14 -5.61
CA ASN A 463 -7.31 46.24 -4.77
C ASN A 463 -8.77 46.18 -5.32
N ASN A 464 -9.60 45.58 -4.45
CA ASN A 464 -11.03 45.77 -4.17
C ASN A 464 -12.14 44.99 -4.92
N LYS A 465 -12.59 43.93 -4.23
CA LYS A 465 -14.00 43.49 -4.09
C LYS A 465 -14.83 44.60 -3.37
N PRO A 466 -16.18 44.60 -3.39
CA PRO A 466 -16.93 43.91 -2.33
C PRO A 466 -18.23 43.22 -2.82
N GLU A 467 -19.26 43.14 -1.97
CA GLU A 467 -20.15 41.96 -1.82
C GLU A 467 -21.65 42.12 -2.17
N GLN A 468 -22.31 40.95 -2.33
CA GLN A 468 -23.68 40.56 -1.93
C GLN A 468 -24.93 41.39 -2.32
N ALA A 469 -25.97 40.70 -2.84
CA ALA A 469 -27.36 40.82 -2.33
C ALA A 469 -28.27 39.62 -2.70
N VAL A 470 -29.10 39.23 -1.73
CA VAL A 470 -30.01 38.08 -1.60
C VAL A 470 -31.32 38.15 -2.43
N ALA A 471 -31.89 36.99 -2.81
CA ALA A 471 -33.35 36.80 -2.99
C ALA A 471 -33.81 35.32 -2.86
N LYS A 472 -35.07 35.08 -2.46
CA LYS A 472 -35.78 33.77 -2.42
C LYS A 472 -37.00 33.77 -3.36
N VAL A 473 -37.59 32.60 -3.66
CA VAL A 473 -39.06 32.27 -3.61
C VAL A 473 -39.28 30.79 -4.02
N GLU A 474 -40.49 30.23 -3.83
CA GLU A 474 -40.78 28.81 -3.62
C GLU A 474 -41.81 28.17 -4.61
N THR A 475 -41.90 26.83 -4.58
CA THR A 475 -43.09 25.95 -4.82
C THR A 475 -43.72 25.70 -6.22
N ASN A 476 -43.95 24.40 -6.48
CA ASN A 476 -45.07 23.73 -7.19
C ASN A 476 -45.27 23.96 -8.72
N GLY A 477 -45.82 23.02 -9.50
CA GLY A 477 -46.20 21.61 -9.22
C GLY A 477 -47.07 20.97 -10.33
N ASP A 478 -47.04 19.63 -10.44
CA ASP A 478 -47.88 18.70 -11.24
C ASP A 478 -47.98 18.82 -12.79
N GLY A 479 -48.08 17.67 -13.48
CA GLY A 479 -48.21 17.60 -14.95
C GLY A 479 -48.11 16.22 -15.62
N ALA A 480 -48.85 15.21 -15.17
CA ALA A 480 -48.95 13.90 -15.84
C ALA A 480 -49.81 13.97 -17.14
N THR A 481 -49.87 13.03 -18.10
CA THR A 481 -49.37 11.63 -18.24
C THR A 481 -49.41 11.24 -19.73
N LYS A 482 -48.62 10.24 -20.18
CA LYS A 482 -49.05 9.05 -20.99
C LYS A 482 -47.92 8.42 -21.84
N SER A 483 -47.64 7.15 -21.56
CA SER A 483 -47.43 6.11 -22.58
C SER A 483 -47.92 4.77 -22.01
N SER A 484 -48.32 3.84 -22.87
CA SER A 484 -48.97 2.57 -22.49
C SER A 484 -47.96 1.45 -22.27
N SER A 485 -48.32 0.52 -21.39
CA SER A 485 -47.62 -0.75 -21.16
C SER A 485 -47.64 -1.66 -22.38
N ASP A 486 -46.56 -2.41 -22.59
CA ASP A 486 -46.67 -3.86 -22.79
C ASP A 486 -45.40 -4.57 -22.30
N ASN A 487 -45.56 -5.80 -21.78
CA ASN A 487 -44.50 -6.51 -21.06
C ASN A 487 -43.68 -7.45 -21.96
N LYS A 488 -42.37 -7.50 -21.74
CA LYS A 488 -41.61 -8.75 -21.90
C LYS A 488 -40.52 -8.83 -20.83
N VAL A 489 -40.38 -10.00 -20.22
CA VAL A 489 -39.55 -10.21 -19.02
C VAL A 489 -38.19 -10.80 -19.40
N GLU A 490 -37.12 -10.11 -19.02
CA GLU A 490 -35.79 -10.68 -18.80
C GLU A 490 -35.29 -10.23 -17.42
N GLN A 491 -34.65 -11.11 -16.66
CA GLN A 491 -34.20 -10.80 -15.30
C GLN A 491 -32.89 -10.00 -15.34
N VAL A 492 -33.00 -8.68 -15.15
CA VAL A 492 -31.83 -7.84 -14.89
C VAL A 492 -31.47 -7.95 -13.41
N VAL A 493 -30.28 -8.49 -13.11
CA VAL A 493 -29.68 -8.40 -11.77
C VAL A 493 -29.45 -6.94 -11.47
N ALA A 494 -30.06 -6.41 -10.40
CA ALA A 494 -30.04 -4.99 -10.11
C ALA A 494 -28.61 -4.52 -9.78
N LYS A 495 -28.09 -3.59 -10.59
CA LYS A 495 -26.97 -2.74 -10.15
C LYS A 495 -27.48 -1.87 -9.00
N PRO A 496 -26.74 -1.73 -7.88
CA PRO A 496 -27.03 -0.71 -6.89
C PRO A 496 -26.67 0.66 -7.48
N GLU A 497 -27.68 1.51 -7.72
CA GLU A 497 -27.47 2.93 -7.98
C GLU A 497 -27.32 3.65 -6.63
N THR A 498 -26.09 3.94 -6.22
CA THR A 498 -25.78 4.71 -5.00
C THR A 498 -25.14 6.04 -5.36
N ASN A 499 -25.94 7.10 -5.35
CA ASN A 499 -25.47 8.49 -5.38
C ASN A 499 -25.60 9.10 -3.97
N GLY A 500 -24.46 9.24 -3.29
CA GLY A 500 -24.27 10.10 -2.10
C GLY A 500 -24.91 9.63 -0.78
N ASP A 501 -24.10 9.05 0.10
CA ASP A 501 -23.96 9.42 1.54
C ASP A 501 -22.84 8.58 2.22
N GLY A 502 -21.64 8.54 1.65
CA GLY A 502 -20.52 7.74 2.18
C GLY A 502 -19.32 7.61 1.22
N ALA A 503 -18.21 7.06 1.73
CA ALA A 503 -16.87 7.11 1.13
C ALA A 503 -16.62 6.26 -0.14
N ILE A 504 -17.65 5.89 -0.88
CA ILE A 504 -17.53 5.09 -2.12
C ILE A 504 -18.00 5.94 -3.30
N GLU A 505 -17.06 6.49 -4.07
CA GLU A 505 -17.37 7.28 -5.28
C GLU A 505 -17.15 6.48 -6.57
N LEU A 506 -18.14 6.45 -7.47
CA LEU A 506 -18.12 5.60 -8.65
C LEU A 506 -17.55 6.29 -9.91
N SER A 507 -16.43 5.77 -10.43
CA SER A 507 -15.82 6.20 -11.70
C SER A 507 -15.94 5.14 -12.80
N SER A 508 -16.83 5.39 -13.76
CA SER A 508 -16.95 4.60 -15.00
C SER A 508 -15.73 4.72 -15.93
N GLN A 509 -14.75 5.57 -15.60
CA GLN A 509 -13.44 5.60 -16.24
C GLN A 509 -12.45 4.66 -15.55
N ARG A 510 -12.44 4.59 -14.20
CA ARG A 510 -11.61 3.63 -13.45
C ARG A 510 -12.04 2.19 -13.78
N GLU A 511 -13.35 1.91 -13.81
CA GLU A 511 -13.90 0.59 -14.19
C GLU A 511 -13.36 0.08 -15.54
N LYS A 512 -13.18 0.97 -16.52
CA LYS A 512 -12.64 0.62 -17.86
C LYS A 512 -11.12 0.43 -17.84
N LYS A 513 -10.40 1.27 -17.09
CA LYS A 513 -8.93 1.22 -16.92
C LYS A 513 -8.46 0.06 -16.03
N MET A 514 -9.30 -0.43 -15.12
CA MET A 514 -8.95 -1.46 -14.13
C MET A 514 -8.40 -2.73 -14.82
N PRO A 515 -7.26 -3.29 -14.38
CA PRO A 515 -6.70 -4.51 -14.95
C PRO A 515 -7.66 -5.70 -14.90
N SER A 516 -7.59 -6.56 -15.92
CA SER A 516 -8.45 -7.75 -16.03
C SER A 516 -7.99 -8.97 -15.20
N ASN A 517 -6.91 -8.82 -14.42
CA ASN A 517 -6.52 -9.80 -13.40
C ASN A 517 -6.95 -9.43 -11.98
N ILE A 518 -7.45 -8.22 -11.72
CA ILE A 518 -8.17 -7.94 -10.47
C ILE A 518 -9.54 -8.57 -10.60
N LEU A 519 -9.80 -9.57 -9.75
CA LEU A 519 -11.10 -10.23 -9.62
C LEU A 519 -12.01 -9.46 -8.64
N GLU A 520 -11.41 -8.85 -7.61
CA GLU A 520 -12.09 -8.05 -6.58
C GLU A 520 -11.12 -7.04 -5.95
N LYS A 521 -11.67 -5.97 -5.36
CA LYS A 521 -10.94 -5.01 -4.52
C LYS A 521 -11.81 -4.54 -3.36
N GLY A 522 -11.21 -4.04 -2.28
CA GLY A 522 -11.97 -3.54 -1.12
C GLY A 522 -11.11 -3.10 0.05
N VAL A 523 -11.74 -2.98 1.23
CA VAL A 523 -11.07 -2.70 2.51
C VAL A 523 -11.01 -4.00 3.33
N ILE A 524 -9.88 -4.27 3.97
CA ILE A 524 -9.60 -5.45 4.81
C ILE A 524 -9.35 -5.00 6.25
N TYR A 525 -9.86 -5.78 7.20
CA TYR A 525 -9.71 -5.54 8.64
C TYR A 525 -9.24 -6.84 9.28
N PHE A 526 -8.21 -6.76 10.12
CA PHE A 526 -7.65 -7.89 10.83
C PHE A 526 -8.08 -7.83 12.31
N PHE A 527 -8.42 -8.98 12.89
CA PHE A 527 -8.86 -9.07 14.27
C PHE A 527 -8.21 -10.26 15.00
N THR A 528 -8.08 -10.12 16.31
CA THR A 528 -7.81 -11.21 17.24
C THR A 528 -9.01 -11.45 18.15
N ARG A 529 -9.01 -12.57 18.88
CA ARG A 529 -9.86 -12.79 20.06
C ARG A 529 -9.01 -13.42 21.14
N ASN A 530 -9.16 -12.99 22.39
CA ASN A 530 -8.45 -13.53 23.53
C ASN A 530 -8.93 -14.95 23.88
N ARG A 531 -8.10 -15.75 24.56
CA ARG A 531 -8.58 -17.00 25.19
C ARG A 531 -9.59 -16.69 26.28
N VAL A 532 -10.51 -17.62 26.50
CA VAL A 532 -11.50 -17.54 27.59
C VAL A 532 -10.79 -17.33 28.93
N SER A 533 -11.13 -16.25 29.64
CA SER A 533 -10.49 -15.78 30.89
C SER A 533 -9.14 -15.05 30.73
N VAL A 534 -8.84 -14.54 29.55
CA VAL A 534 -7.77 -13.56 29.29
C VAL A 534 -8.43 -12.21 28.99
N ASP A 535 -8.50 -11.33 29.99
CA ASP A 535 -9.15 -10.03 29.85
C ASP A 535 -8.35 -9.12 28.88
N GLU A 536 -7.04 -9.04 29.08
CA GLU A 536 -6.06 -8.38 28.19
C GLU A 536 -4.94 -9.40 27.85
N ALA A 537 -4.40 -9.38 26.64
CA ALA A 537 -3.53 -10.44 26.12
C ALA A 537 -2.08 -9.96 25.97
N GLU A 538 -1.20 -10.41 26.86
CA GLU A 538 0.23 -10.03 26.89
C GLU A 538 1.08 -10.70 25.78
N SER A 539 0.51 -11.62 24.98
CA SER A 539 1.23 -12.30 23.88
C SER A 539 0.32 -13.04 22.88
N VAL A 540 0.90 -13.48 21.74
CA VAL A 540 0.31 -14.51 20.85
C VAL A 540 -0.07 -15.79 21.62
N GLY A 541 0.61 -16.09 22.72
CA GLY A 541 0.29 -17.20 23.61
C GLY A 541 -1.14 -17.14 24.16
N ASP A 542 -1.68 -15.94 24.37
CA ASP A 542 -2.91 -15.69 25.13
C ASP A 542 -4.13 -15.46 24.23
N LEU A 543 -3.90 -15.25 22.93
CA LEU A 543 -4.95 -15.25 21.91
C LEU A 543 -5.58 -16.63 21.72
N GLN A 544 -6.88 -16.66 21.41
CA GLN A 544 -7.59 -17.85 20.94
C GLN A 544 -7.22 -18.13 19.48
N ARG A 545 -7.44 -17.14 18.59
CA ARG A 545 -7.18 -17.21 17.13
C ARG A 545 -7.26 -15.84 16.45
N THR A 546 -6.92 -15.78 15.16
CA THR A 546 -7.10 -14.60 14.29
C THR A 546 -8.30 -14.72 13.35
N PHE A 547 -8.80 -13.57 12.91
CA PHE A 547 -9.85 -13.39 11.91
C PHE A 547 -9.49 -12.26 10.96
N PHE A 548 -10.13 -12.22 9.78
CA PHE A 548 -10.14 -11.02 8.94
C PHE A 548 -11.50 -10.80 8.29
N VAL A 549 -11.85 -9.55 8.03
CA VAL A 549 -13.07 -9.16 7.28
C VAL A 549 -12.66 -8.53 5.97
N LEU A 550 -13.26 -8.99 4.87
CA LEU A 550 -13.20 -8.32 3.57
C LEU A 550 -14.49 -7.53 3.36
N ARG A 551 -14.36 -6.24 2.98
CA ARG A 551 -15.44 -5.35 2.55
C ARG A 551 -15.26 -5.01 1.07
N PRO A 552 -15.87 -5.74 0.12
CA PRO A 552 -15.69 -5.50 -1.31
C PRO A 552 -16.27 -4.16 -1.75
N ILE A 553 -15.55 -3.42 -2.59
CA ILE A 553 -16.06 -2.20 -3.25
C ILE A 553 -16.18 -2.41 -4.76
N PRO A 554 -17.09 -1.69 -5.46
CA PRO A 554 -17.26 -1.84 -6.91
C PRO A 554 -15.95 -1.58 -7.69
N ALA A 555 -15.75 -2.29 -8.80
CA ALA A 555 -14.54 -2.18 -9.64
C ALA A 555 -14.17 -0.72 -10.02
N GLY A 556 -15.17 0.10 -10.36
CA GLY A 556 -14.99 1.51 -10.67
C GLY A 556 -14.88 2.47 -9.48
N ALA A 557 -15.03 1.98 -8.24
CA ALA A 557 -15.02 2.83 -7.06
C ALA A 557 -13.64 3.44 -6.76
N ARG A 558 -13.63 4.62 -6.16
CA ARG A 558 -12.53 5.15 -5.35
C ARG A 558 -12.99 5.31 -3.91
N LEU A 559 -12.02 5.30 -2.99
CA LEU A 559 -12.27 5.71 -1.61
C LEU A 559 -12.25 7.24 -1.55
N GLY A 560 -13.09 7.81 -0.69
CA GLY A 560 -13.28 9.24 -0.49
C GLY A 560 -13.60 9.57 0.96
N ASP A 561 -14.15 10.75 1.23
CA ASP A 561 -14.33 11.20 2.62
C ASP A 561 -15.44 10.46 3.37
N GLY A 562 -15.18 10.16 4.65
CA GLY A 562 -16.14 9.58 5.59
C GLY A 562 -16.07 8.06 5.70
N ALA A 563 -17.12 7.45 6.29
CA ALA A 563 -17.18 6.02 6.53
C ALA A 563 -17.57 5.22 5.27
N VAL A 564 -17.04 4.01 5.14
CA VAL A 564 -17.37 3.04 4.10
C VAL A 564 -18.80 2.51 4.32
N GLN A 565 -19.60 2.53 3.27
CA GLN A 565 -21.03 2.19 3.35
C GLN A 565 -21.26 0.76 3.89
N ASP A 566 -22.25 0.62 4.78
CA ASP A 566 -22.61 -0.65 5.41
C ASP A 566 -23.50 -1.50 4.51
N LEU A 567 -22.88 -2.09 3.49
CA LEU A 567 -23.50 -2.97 2.50
C LEU A 567 -23.51 -4.43 2.98
N LYS A 568 -24.42 -5.24 2.44
CA LYS A 568 -24.54 -6.68 2.76
C LYS A 568 -23.71 -7.58 1.85
N ASN A 569 -22.44 -7.24 1.69
CA ASN A 569 -21.47 -7.97 0.87
C ASN A 569 -20.16 -8.26 1.61
N ASN A 570 -20.06 -7.94 2.91
CA ASN A 570 -18.84 -8.21 3.67
C ASN A 570 -18.74 -9.72 3.99
N ARG A 571 -17.52 -10.19 4.19
CA ARG A 571 -17.21 -11.59 4.51
C ARG A 571 -16.26 -11.65 5.70
N LEU A 572 -16.59 -12.46 6.71
CA LEU A 572 -15.74 -12.75 7.85
C LEU A 572 -15.05 -14.10 7.65
N PHE A 573 -13.74 -14.12 7.78
CA PHE A 573 -12.89 -15.30 7.72
C PHE A 573 -12.31 -15.62 9.10
N ALA A 574 -12.37 -16.88 9.51
CA ALA A 574 -11.76 -17.39 10.72
C ALA A 574 -10.54 -18.27 10.39
N LEU A 575 -9.40 -18.02 11.03
CA LEU A 575 -8.24 -18.91 10.99
C LEU A 575 -8.27 -19.80 12.24
N PRO A 576 -7.96 -21.11 12.15
CA PRO A 576 -7.68 -21.95 13.32
C PRO A 576 -6.32 -21.67 13.96
N LYS A 577 -5.56 -20.70 13.44
CA LYS A 577 -4.25 -20.27 13.94
C LYS A 577 -4.37 -18.91 14.62
N LYS A 578 -3.33 -18.57 15.40
CA LYS A 578 -3.20 -17.30 16.12
C LYS A 578 -2.40 -16.23 15.36
N VAL A 579 -1.88 -16.60 14.20
CA VAL A 579 -1.00 -15.78 13.35
C VAL A 579 -1.34 -16.06 11.89
N PHE A 580 -1.04 -15.09 11.03
CA PHE A 580 -1.11 -15.20 9.58
C PHE A 580 0.18 -15.83 9.02
N PRO A 581 0.16 -16.39 7.79
CA PRO A 581 1.35 -16.94 7.15
C PRO A 581 2.49 -15.91 7.02
N LYS A 582 3.61 -16.11 7.70
CA LYS A 582 4.75 -15.16 7.64
C LYS A 582 5.64 -15.39 6.41
N SER A 583 5.72 -16.63 5.93
CA SER A 583 6.60 -17.12 4.87
C SER A 583 5.90 -18.07 3.88
N HIS A 584 6.57 -18.36 2.76
CA HIS A 584 6.13 -19.33 1.74
C HIS A 584 6.09 -20.80 2.19
N ASN A 585 6.48 -21.09 3.44
CA ASN A 585 6.38 -22.41 4.05
C ASN A 585 5.14 -22.53 4.95
N ASP A 586 4.55 -21.41 5.35
CA ASP A 586 3.38 -21.37 6.23
C ASP A 586 2.10 -21.60 5.40
N ARG A 587 1.36 -22.65 5.73
CA ARG A 587 0.18 -23.13 5.00
C ARG A 587 -0.99 -23.29 5.98
N PHE A 588 -1.89 -22.32 6.03
CA PHE A 588 -2.99 -22.31 6.99
C PHE A 588 -4.34 -22.39 6.30
N MET A 589 -5.25 -23.21 6.83
CA MET A 589 -6.66 -23.15 6.45
C MET A 589 -7.31 -21.89 7.04
N ALA A 590 -8.24 -21.29 6.30
CA ALA A 590 -9.23 -20.35 6.83
C ALA A 590 -10.62 -20.71 6.32
N PHE A 591 -11.65 -20.26 7.04
CA PHE A 591 -13.04 -20.60 6.76
C PHE A 591 -13.90 -19.34 6.71
N VAL A 592 -14.83 -19.26 5.76
CA VAL A 592 -15.85 -18.21 5.73
C VAL A 592 -16.85 -18.48 6.86
N GLU A 593 -16.71 -17.74 7.95
CA GLU A 593 -17.57 -17.79 9.14
C GLU A 593 -18.90 -17.08 8.88
N LYS A 594 -18.89 -15.95 8.17
CA LYS A 594 -20.08 -15.20 7.73
C LYS A 594 -19.90 -14.66 6.31
N ALA A 595 -20.94 -14.72 5.49
CA ALA A 595 -20.97 -14.22 4.11
C ALA A 595 -22.22 -13.37 3.85
N ASN A 596 -22.15 -12.44 2.89
CA ASN A 596 -23.25 -11.51 2.54
C ASN A 596 -23.82 -10.75 3.76
N THR A 597 -22.97 -10.46 4.73
CA THR A 597 -23.33 -9.83 6.02
C THR A 597 -23.02 -8.33 5.99
N SER A 598 -23.70 -7.56 6.83
CA SER A 598 -23.44 -6.14 7.10
C SER A 598 -22.51 -5.99 8.30
N ILE A 599 -21.75 -4.91 8.37
CA ILE A 599 -20.90 -4.58 9.53
C ILE A 599 -21.73 -4.50 10.81
N GLN A 600 -22.93 -3.92 10.77
CA GLN A 600 -23.87 -3.92 11.90
C GLN A 600 -24.24 -5.35 12.36
N ASP A 601 -24.35 -6.30 11.44
CA ASP A 601 -24.74 -7.69 11.72
C ASP A 601 -23.55 -8.49 12.30
N LEU A 602 -22.33 -8.24 11.82
CA LEU A 602 -21.10 -8.70 12.47
C LEU A 602 -20.93 -8.10 13.87
N LYS A 603 -21.23 -6.81 14.06
CA LYS A 603 -21.16 -6.16 15.37
C LYS A 603 -22.12 -6.79 16.36
N ASP A 604 -23.38 -6.99 15.97
CA ASP A 604 -24.44 -7.48 16.86
C ASP A 604 -24.37 -8.99 17.13
N ASN A 605 -23.84 -9.79 16.20
CA ASN A 605 -23.86 -11.26 16.29
C ASN A 605 -22.48 -11.94 16.37
N PHE A 606 -21.35 -11.21 16.27
CA PHE A 606 -20.00 -11.81 16.36
C PHE A 606 -18.98 -10.98 17.16
N PHE A 607 -18.90 -9.65 16.98
CA PHE A 607 -17.82 -8.85 17.57
C PHE A 607 -17.92 -8.71 19.10
N GLN A 608 -19.14 -8.57 19.65
CA GLN A 608 -19.39 -8.34 21.09
C GLN A 608 -19.08 -9.54 22.02
N GLY A 609 -18.59 -10.67 21.48
CA GLY A 609 -18.47 -11.92 22.23
C GLY A 609 -19.81 -12.60 22.46
N SER A 610 -19.83 -13.72 23.20
CA SER A 610 -21.09 -14.42 23.54
C SER A 610 -20.93 -15.41 24.70
N GLU A 611 -21.97 -15.58 25.50
CA GLU A 611 -22.03 -16.65 26.51
C GLU A 611 -22.75 -17.90 25.96
N TYR A 612 -22.20 -19.09 26.23
CA TYR A 612 -22.78 -20.37 25.85
C TYR A 612 -22.56 -21.44 26.92
N ASN A 613 -23.55 -22.31 27.11
CA ASN A 613 -23.50 -23.36 28.13
C ASN A 613 -22.90 -24.65 27.55
N THR A 614 -21.73 -25.05 28.05
CA THR A 614 -21.16 -26.37 27.79
C THR A 614 -21.83 -27.43 28.65
N GLN A 615 -22.02 -28.64 28.12
CA GLN A 615 -22.67 -29.75 28.84
C GLN A 615 -21.80 -30.33 29.97
N THR A 616 -20.50 -29.99 30.01
CA THR A 616 -19.49 -30.62 30.89
C THR A 616 -18.77 -29.64 31.82
N GLN A 617 -18.76 -28.34 31.53
CA GLN A 617 -18.02 -27.33 32.30
C GLN A 617 -18.84 -26.07 32.65
N GLY A 618 -20.13 -26.02 32.30
CA GLY A 618 -21.01 -24.88 32.59
C GLY A 618 -20.91 -23.75 31.57
N THR A 619 -21.27 -22.54 31.98
CA THR A 619 -21.23 -21.33 31.14
C THR A 619 -19.78 -20.99 30.77
N ARG A 620 -19.49 -20.95 29.47
CA ARG A 620 -18.31 -20.29 28.92
C ARG A 620 -18.69 -18.97 28.27
N ARG A 621 -17.72 -18.06 28.20
CA ARG A 621 -17.78 -16.81 27.47
C ARG A 621 -16.76 -16.89 26.34
N ASN A 622 -17.18 -16.60 25.11
CA ASN A 622 -16.27 -16.15 24.06
C ASN A 622 -16.11 -14.65 24.24
N ASP A 623 -14.88 -14.19 24.42
CA ASP A 623 -14.59 -12.79 24.61
C ASP A 623 -14.72 -12.00 23.29
N PRO A 624 -14.78 -10.66 23.34
CA PRO A 624 -14.99 -9.84 22.14
C PRO A 624 -13.80 -9.89 21.17
N VAL A 625 -13.94 -9.34 19.96
CA VAL A 625 -12.83 -9.30 18.99
C VAL A 625 -12.10 -7.95 19.04
N THR A 626 -10.78 -7.99 19.09
CA THR A 626 -9.93 -6.79 19.08
C THR A 626 -9.48 -6.52 17.64
N PRO A 627 -9.75 -5.34 17.05
CA PRO A 627 -9.17 -4.97 15.76
C PRO A 627 -7.68 -4.69 15.92
N VAL A 628 -6.86 -5.28 15.05
CA VAL A 628 -5.39 -5.21 15.11
C VAL A 628 -4.75 -4.60 13.86
N ALA A 629 -5.49 -4.48 12.75
CA ALA A 629 -5.11 -3.65 11.60
C ALA A 629 -6.31 -3.37 10.67
N GLU A 630 -6.23 -2.30 9.88
CA GLU A 630 -7.10 -1.99 8.73
C GLU A 630 -6.21 -1.67 7.52
N GLY A 631 -6.71 -1.93 6.31
CA GLY A 631 -5.99 -1.67 5.07
C GLY A 631 -6.85 -1.88 3.84
N VAL A 632 -6.25 -1.79 2.66
CA VAL A 632 -6.90 -2.08 1.37
C VAL A 632 -6.47 -3.45 0.84
N TYR A 633 -7.32 -4.10 0.04
CA TYR A 633 -6.99 -5.40 -0.57
C TYR A 633 -7.40 -5.50 -2.05
N LEU A 634 -6.69 -6.37 -2.75
CA LEU A 634 -7.05 -6.92 -4.06
C LEU A 634 -7.14 -8.44 -3.99
N ILE A 635 -8.05 -9.03 -4.76
CA ILE A 635 -7.93 -10.44 -5.19
C ILE A 635 -7.44 -10.44 -6.63
N THR A 636 -6.23 -10.96 -6.86
CA THR A 636 -5.58 -10.99 -8.17
C THR A 636 -5.42 -12.41 -8.72
N ARG A 637 -5.39 -12.56 -10.04
CA ARG A 637 -5.05 -13.81 -10.74
C ARG A 637 -3.86 -13.63 -11.69
N THR A 638 -2.79 -14.36 -11.45
CA THR A 638 -1.59 -14.36 -12.28
C THR A 638 -1.75 -15.19 -13.57
N ASP A 639 -0.78 -15.09 -14.47
CA ASP A 639 -0.79 -15.81 -15.76
C ASP A 639 -0.58 -17.33 -15.62
N ASP A 640 -0.09 -17.80 -14.47
CA ASP A 640 0.05 -19.22 -14.10
C ASP A 640 -1.21 -19.80 -13.42
N ALA A 641 -2.33 -19.07 -13.52
CA ALA A 641 -3.63 -19.37 -12.91
C ALA A 641 -3.68 -19.41 -11.38
N THR A 642 -2.59 -19.08 -10.67
CA THR A 642 -2.65 -18.91 -9.22
C THR A 642 -3.46 -17.65 -8.84
N THR A 643 -3.98 -17.62 -7.62
CA THR A 643 -4.83 -16.52 -7.13
C THR A 643 -4.26 -16.01 -5.81
N HIS A 644 -4.23 -14.69 -5.62
CA HIS A 644 -3.71 -14.07 -4.40
C HIS A 644 -4.73 -13.17 -3.73
N LEU A 645 -4.69 -13.12 -2.41
CA LEU A 645 -5.18 -11.99 -1.61
C LEU A 645 -3.97 -11.10 -1.31
N VAL A 646 -3.92 -9.94 -1.96
CA VAL A 646 -2.88 -8.91 -1.74
C VAL A 646 -3.48 -7.83 -0.86
N TYR A 647 -2.72 -7.32 0.11
CA TYR A 647 -3.16 -6.23 0.98
C TYR A 647 -2.04 -5.20 1.22
N SER A 648 -2.47 -3.98 1.52
CA SER A 648 -1.62 -2.92 2.07
C SER A 648 -2.30 -2.34 3.31
N THR A 649 -1.55 -2.19 4.40
CA THR A 649 -2.05 -1.79 5.71
C THR A 649 -2.00 -0.27 5.86
N THR A 650 -3.09 0.34 6.28
CA THR A 650 -3.20 1.80 6.50
C THR A 650 -3.29 2.15 7.99
N ILE A 651 -3.72 1.19 8.83
CA ILE A 651 -3.80 1.30 10.29
C ILE A 651 -3.28 0.00 10.94
N PRO A 652 -2.41 0.05 11.96
CA PRO A 652 -1.74 1.25 12.45
C PRO A 652 -0.82 1.82 11.36
N SER A 653 -0.72 3.15 11.25
CA SER A 653 0.09 3.74 10.18
C SER A 653 1.62 3.54 10.32
N GLU A 654 2.06 2.96 11.43
CA GLU A 654 3.41 2.44 11.63
C GLU A 654 3.25 1.09 12.35
N MET A 655 3.84 0.02 11.82
CA MET A 655 3.70 -1.33 12.38
C MET A 655 4.38 -1.46 13.75
N GLY A 656 3.73 -2.20 14.65
CA GLY A 656 4.26 -2.52 15.97
C GLY A 656 4.39 -4.03 16.22
N GLU A 657 4.82 -4.36 17.43
CA GLU A 657 5.07 -5.73 17.90
C GLU A 657 3.88 -6.66 17.65
N VAL A 658 2.65 -6.20 17.94
CA VAL A 658 1.43 -7.01 17.71
C VAL A 658 1.26 -7.39 16.24
N GLN A 659 1.46 -6.46 15.31
CA GLN A 659 1.30 -6.74 13.89
C GLN A 659 2.42 -7.68 13.38
N GLU A 660 3.67 -7.43 13.78
CA GLU A 660 4.81 -8.29 13.45
C GLU A 660 4.65 -9.72 14.00
N ASP A 661 4.23 -9.86 15.25
CA ASP A 661 4.00 -11.16 15.90
C ASP A 661 2.82 -11.91 15.30
N LEU A 662 1.74 -11.21 14.95
CA LEU A 662 0.61 -11.77 14.20
C LEU A 662 0.96 -12.11 12.75
N GLY A 663 2.06 -11.60 12.21
CA GLY A 663 2.47 -11.84 10.83
C GLY A 663 1.75 -10.97 9.79
N ILE A 664 1.16 -9.86 10.24
CA ILE A 664 0.58 -8.83 9.38
C ILE A 664 1.75 -7.94 8.91
N LYS A 665 1.74 -7.55 7.64
CA LYS A 665 2.82 -6.75 7.02
C LYS A 665 2.29 -5.42 6.49
N ASP A 666 3.18 -4.44 6.40
CA ASP A 666 2.95 -3.15 5.76
C ASP A 666 2.28 -3.34 4.38
N GLN A 667 2.97 -4.04 3.47
CA GLN A 667 2.35 -4.67 2.29
C GLN A 667 2.55 -6.20 2.35
N GLY A 668 1.54 -6.96 1.94
CA GLY A 668 1.57 -8.43 2.04
C GLY A 668 0.71 -9.17 1.00
N SER A 669 1.00 -10.46 0.86
CA SER A 669 0.39 -11.35 -0.13
C SER A 669 0.19 -12.75 0.45
N PHE A 670 -0.99 -13.32 0.18
CA PHE A 670 -1.27 -14.73 0.42
C PHE A 670 -1.72 -15.37 -0.89
N VAL A 671 -1.07 -16.45 -1.34
CA VAL A 671 -1.67 -17.33 -2.35
C VAL A 671 -2.88 -18.01 -1.71
N ILE A 672 -4.01 -17.97 -2.41
CA ILE A 672 -5.29 -18.50 -1.97
C ILE A 672 -5.86 -19.52 -2.96
N SER A 673 -6.47 -20.58 -2.43
CA SER A 673 -7.24 -21.56 -3.22
C SER A 673 -8.45 -22.06 -2.44
N VAL A 674 -9.56 -22.37 -3.13
CA VAL A 674 -10.76 -22.93 -2.51
C VAL A 674 -10.70 -24.45 -2.53
N LYS A 675 -11.07 -25.11 -1.43
CA LYS A 675 -11.22 -26.56 -1.39
C LYS A 675 -12.54 -27.01 -2.02
N ASN A 676 -12.49 -28.05 -2.85
CA ASN A 676 -13.71 -28.71 -3.34
C ASN A 676 -14.40 -29.44 -2.17
N PRO A 677 -15.65 -29.07 -1.80
CA PRO A 677 -16.34 -29.67 -0.66
C PRO A 677 -16.81 -31.11 -0.92
N GLU A 678 -16.79 -31.62 -2.16
CA GLU A 678 -17.07 -33.03 -2.44
C GLU A 678 -15.91 -33.96 -2.06
N ARG A 679 -14.68 -33.45 -2.03
CA ARG A 679 -13.51 -34.19 -1.53
C ARG A 679 -13.49 -34.19 0.00
N SER A 680 -12.92 -35.25 0.57
CA SER A 680 -12.45 -35.23 1.97
C SER A 680 -11.38 -34.16 2.16
N GLY A 681 -11.26 -33.65 3.38
CA GLY A 681 -10.10 -32.88 3.83
C GLY A 681 -9.32 -33.62 4.92
N PRO A 682 -8.18 -33.06 5.35
CA PRO A 682 -7.43 -33.59 6.47
C PRO A 682 -8.31 -33.51 7.74
N ALA A 683 -8.22 -34.53 8.60
CA ALA A 683 -9.21 -34.76 9.66
C ALA A 683 -9.33 -33.60 10.67
N ASN A 684 -8.24 -32.86 10.88
CA ASN A 684 -8.16 -31.68 11.75
C ASN A 684 -8.74 -30.38 11.13
N ALA A 685 -9.21 -30.43 9.88
CA ALA A 685 -9.87 -29.30 9.19
C ALA A 685 -11.27 -29.68 8.65
N SER A 686 -11.86 -30.76 9.15
CA SER A 686 -13.20 -31.22 8.75
C SER A 686 -14.29 -30.35 9.39
N LEU A 687 -15.01 -29.56 8.59
CA LEU A 687 -16.15 -28.78 9.08
C LEU A 687 -17.40 -29.65 9.31
N PRO A 688 -18.28 -29.28 10.27
CA PRO A 688 -19.51 -30.01 10.55
C PRO A 688 -20.61 -29.79 9.49
N GLN A 689 -20.47 -28.76 8.65
CA GLN A 689 -21.29 -28.49 7.48
C GLN A 689 -20.38 -28.09 6.31
N LYS A 690 -20.81 -28.40 5.08
CA LYS A 690 -20.18 -28.00 3.83
C LYS A 690 -20.79 -26.68 3.32
N PRO A 691 -20.06 -25.86 2.53
CA PRO A 691 -20.64 -24.68 1.89
C PRO A 691 -21.79 -25.07 0.96
N ASP A 692 -22.82 -24.23 0.93
CA ASP A 692 -24.01 -24.41 0.07
C ASP A 692 -23.70 -23.93 -1.37
N PHE A 693 -22.71 -24.57 -1.99
CA PHE A 693 -22.32 -24.32 -3.38
C PHE A 693 -23.37 -24.87 -4.35
N SER A 694 -23.72 -24.07 -5.36
CA SER A 694 -24.59 -24.52 -6.44
C SER A 694 -23.88 -25.57 -7.31
N LYS A 695 -24.65 -26.33 -8.11
CA LYS A 695 -24.07 -27.38 -8.97
C LYS A 695 -23.08 -26.81 -9.98
N GLU A 696 -23.35 -25.62 -10.49
CA GLU A 696 -22.51 -24.89 -11.42
C GLU A 696 -21.15 -24.54 -10.77
N ILE A 697 -21.14 -24.18 -9.48
CA ILE A 697 -19.91 -23.98 -8.70
C ILE A 697 -19.15 -25.30 -8.52
N ILE A 698 -19.84 -26.41 -8.19
CA ILE A 698 -19.22 -27.74 -8.05
C ILE A 698 -18.63 -28.23 -9.38
N GLU A 699 -19.33 -28.05 -10.50
CA GLU A 699 -18.87 -28.39 -11.83
C GLU A 699 -17.65 -27.56 -12.26
N GLU A 700 -17.54 -26.30 -11.82
CA GLU A 700 -16.36 -25.46 -12.05
C GLU A 700 -15.07 -25.93 -11.35
N PHE A 701 -15.15 -26.79 -10.31
CA PHE A 701 -13.97 -27.49 -9.78
C PHE A 701 -13.44 -28.60 -10.70
N ARG A 702 -14.20 -29.02 -11.73
CA ARG A 702 -13.84 -30.10 -12.67
C ARG A 702 -13.46 -31.44 -12.02
N GLY A 703 -13.84 -31.66 -10.76
CA GLY A 703 -13.44 -32.83 -9.98
C GLY A 703 -11.99 -32.77 -9.43
N LEU A 704 -11.33 -31.60 -9.42
CA LEU A 704 -10.11 -31.35 -8.66
C LEU A 704 -10.40 -31.26 -7.16
N ALA A 705 -9.36 -31.35 -6.32
CA ALA A 705 -9.49 -31.17 -4.86
C ALA A 705 -9.43 -29.70 -4.41
N TRP A 706 -8.82 -28.86 -5.23
CA TRP A 706 -8.61 -27.42 -5.03
C TRP A 706 -8.91 -26.67 -6.33
N SER A 707 -9.15 -25.36 -6.24
CA SER A 707 -9.36 -24.49 -7.41
C SER A 707 -8.94 -23.04 -7.12
N GLU A 708 -8.69 -22.29 -8.18
CA GLU A 708 -8.55 -20.82 -8.19
C GLU A 708 -9.68 -20.14 -7.40
N VAL A 709 -9.40 -19.02 -6.74
CA VAL A 709 -10.44 -18.31 -5.97
C VAL A 709 -11.20 -17.35 -6.88
N LYS A 710 -12.47 -17.65 -7.12
CA LYS A 710 -13.42 -16.71 -7.72
C LYS A 710 -14.22 -16.04 -6.59
N PRO A 711 -14.41 -14.71 -6.59
CA PRO A 711 -15.13 -13.99 -5.52
C PRO A 711 -16.44 -14.64 -5.08
N LYS A 712 -17.27 -15.07 -6.05
CA LYS A 712 -18.54 -15.78 -5.82
C LYS A 712 -18.44 -17.04 -4.94
N TYR A 713 -17.28 -17.70 -4.87
CA TYR A 713 -17.09 -18.87 -4.00
C TYR A 713 -16.99 -18.45 -2.52
N LEU A 714 -16.49 -17.25 -2.25
CA LEU A 714 -16.32 -16.71 -0.91
C LEU A 714 -17.65 -16.20 -0.32
N ASP A 715 -18.66 -15.97 -1.17
CA ASP A 715 -20.00 -15.52 -0.78
C ASP A 715 -20.87 -16.64 -0.14
N HIS A 716 -20.27 -17.77 0.26
CA HIS A 716 -20.93 -18.89 0.94
C HIS A 716 -20.26 -19.20 2.29
N GLU A 717 -21.05 -19.27 3.37
CA GLU A 717 -20.57 -19.74 4.68
C GLU A 717 -20.03 -21.18 4.60
N TYR A 718 -19.12 -21.54 5.51
CA TYR A 718 -18.38 -22.82 5.51
C TYR A 718 -17.45 -23.03 4.30
N CYS A 719 -17.30 -22.06 3.39
CA CYS A 719 -16.31 -22.12 2.32
C CYS A 719 -14.89 -22.23 2.93
N GLN A 720 -14.14 -23.25 2.50
CA GLN A 720 -12.81 -23.53 3.01
C GLN A 720 -11.74 -23.04 2.02
N ILE A 721 -10.81 -22.21 2.50
CA ILE A 721 -9.69 -21.72 1.70
C ILE A 721 -8.36 -22.08 2.35
N LEU A 722 -7.35 -22.33 1.53
CA LEU A 722 -5.95 -22.41 1.95
C LEU A 722 -5.32 -21.02 1.76
N LEU A 723 -4.55 -20.56 2.76
CA LEU A 723 -3.68 -19.39 2.68
C LEU A 723 -2.22 -19.86 2.76
N ILE A 724 -1.39 -19.37 1.85
CA ILE A 724 0.06 -19.59 1.85
C ILE A 724 0.73 -18.22 1.77
N GLY A 725 1.69 -17.92 2.64
CA GLY A 725 2.41 -16.64 2.57
C GLY A 725 3.20 -16.52 1.26
N GLU A 726 3.25 -15.35 0.65
CA GLU A 726 3.99 -15.14 -0.59
C GLU A 726 4.53 -13.72 -0.67
N ASP A 727 5.47 -13.49 -1.59
CA ASP A 727 5.94 -12.17 -1.96
C ASP A 727 4.83 -11.33 -2.61
N THR A 728 4.85 -10.02 -2.36
CA THR A 728 3.86 -9.07 -2.87
C THR A 728 4.04 -8.80 -4.36
N ASP A 729 5.28 -8.70 -4.88
CA ASP A 729 5.53 -8.28 -6.26
C ASP A 729 4.98 -9.29 -7.28
N LYS A 730 5.21 -10.60 -7.05
CA LYS A 730 4.62 -11.70 -7.85
C LYS A 730 3.10 -11.55 -8.01
N ALA A 731 2.42 -11.24 -6.90
CA ALA A 731 0.97 -11.22 -6.82
C ALA A 731 0.32 -10.04 -7.56
N VAL A 732 1.10 -9.00 -7.84
CA VAL A 732 0.67 -7.80 -8.56
C VAL A 732 1.23 -7.69 -9.98
N GLU A 733 1.93 -8.72 -10.46
CA GLU A 733 2.49 -8.79 -11.81
C GLU A 733 1.45 -8.56 -12.92
N ALA A 734 1.92 -8.00 -14.04
CA ALA A 734 1.10 -7.69 -15.20
C ALA A 734 0.90 -8.94 -16.07
N THR A 735 -0.33 -9.43 -16.16
CA THR A 735 -0.67 -10.51 -17.11
C THR A 735 -0.43 -10.10 -18.55
N LYS A 736 0.02 -11.03 -19.41
CA LYS A 736 0.27 -10.82 -20.85
C LYS A 736 -0.95 -10.27 -21.61
N LYS A 737 -2.15 -10.39 -21.02
CA LYS A 737 -3.41 -9.83 -21.52
C LYS A 737 -3.61 -8.35 -21.18
N ASN A 738 -3.21 -7.89 -19.98
CA ASN A 738 -3.35 -6.49 -19.58
C ASN A 738 -2.39 -5.58 -20.35
N GLU A 739 -1.13 -6.02 -20.53
CA GLU A 739 -0.09 -5.28 -21.25
C GLU A 739 -0.48 -5.01 -22.72
N ARG A 740 -1.21 -5.95 -23.34
CA ARG A 740 -1.77 -5.79 -24.70
C ARG A 740 -2.92 -4.79 -24.80
N HIS A 741 -3.50 -4.38 -23.68
CA HIS A 741 -4.68 -3.51 -23.62
C HIS A 741 -4.44 -2.16 -22.93
N GLY A 742 -3.23 -1.87 -22.44
CA GLY A 742 -2.89 -0.57 -21.84
C GLY A 742 -3.71 -0.24 -20.59
N LYS A 743 -4.08 -1.28 -19.82
CA LYS A 743 -4.75 -1.14 -18.52
C LYS A 743 -3.70 -0.80 -17.44
N ALA A 744 -4.16 -0.22 -16.34
CA ALA A 744 -3.32 -0.06 -15.15
C ALA A 744 -2.90 -1.45 -14.62
N THR A 745 -1.85 -1.51 -13.80
CA THR A 745 -1.43 -2.74 -13.12
C THR A 745 -2.13 -2.93 -11.78
N ALA A 746 -2.08 -4.15 -11.24
CA ALA A 746 -2.59 -4.43 -9.90
C ALA A 746 -1.79 -3.65 -8.83
N LYS A 747 -0.49 -3.42 -9.08
CA LYS A 747 0.37 -2.59 -8.23
C LYS A 747 -0.11 -1.14 -8.18
N GLU A 748 -0.34 -0.51 -9.33
CA GLU A 748 -0.91 0.85 -9.41
C GLU A 748 -2.28 0.97 -8.73
N GLU A 749 -3.14 -0.03 -8.87
CA GLU A 749 -4.50 0.02 -8.30
C GLU A 749 -4.51 -0.19 -6.78
N ILE A 750 -3.58 -0.99 -6.20
CA ILE A 750 -3.45 -1.09 -4.74
C ILE A 750 -2.73 0.13 -4.13
N GLU A 751 -1.65 0.63 -4.75
CA GLU A 751 -0.99 1.87 -4.35
C GLU A 751 -1.95 3.09 -4.43
N GLN A 752 -2.84 3.12 -5.43
CA GLN A 752 -3.87 4.15 -5.50
C GLN A 752 -4.95 3.98 -4.41
N LEU A 753 -5.39 2.75 -4.12
CA LEU A 753 -6.36 2.51 -3.05
C LEU A 753 -5.78 2.84 -1.67
N GLU A 754 -4.53 2.47 -1.42
CA GLU A 754 -3.77 2.77 -0.19
C GLU A 754 -3.76 4.27 0.07
N HIS A 755 -3.38 5.08 -0.91
CA HIS A 755 -3.36 6.53 -0.75
C HIS A 755 -4.76 7.18 -0.63
N GLU A 756 -5.76 6.67 -1.35
CA GLU A 756 -7.15 7.12 -1.18
C GLU A 756 -7.67 6.80 0.24
N ASP A 757 -7.20 5.70 0.81
CA ASP A 757 -7.56 5.23 2.15
C ASP A 757 -6.82 5.99 3.26
N GLU A 758 -5.50 6.24 3.13
CA GLU A 758 -4.72 7.12 4.02
C GLU A 758 -5.43 8.47 4.26
N VAL A 759 -5.96 9.07 3.18
CA VAL A 759 -6.64 10.37 3.21
C VAL A 759 -8.00 10.25 3.92
N ARG A 760 -8.76 9.19 3.63
CA ARG A 760 -10.02 8.88 4.33
C ARG A 760 -9.80 8.69 5.83
N VAL A 761 -8.78 7.91 6.22
CA VAL A 761 -8.38 7.65 7.60
C VAL A 761 -7.97 8.94 8.33
N GLN A 762 -7.20 9.82 7.68
CA GLN A 762 -6.86 11.14 8.23
C GLN A 762 -8.10 12.00 8.53
N HIS A 763 -9.12 11.97 7.67
CA HIS A 763 -10.38 12.67 7.89
C HIS A 763 -11.28 11.99 8.96
N LEU A 764 -11.12 10.69 9.18
CA LEU A 764 -11.80 9.89 10.21
C LEU A 764 -11.04 9.80 11.56
N LYS A 765 -10.17 10.77 11.87
CA LYS A 765 -9.39 10.91 13.13
C LYS A 765 -8.16 9.99 13.28
N GLY A 766 -7.63 9.44 12.19
CA GLY A 766 -6.42 8.60 12.22
C GLY A 766 -6.74 7.16 12.64
N ASP A 767 -5.88 6.53 13.44
CA ASP A 767 -5.99 5.11 13.83
C ASP A 767 -7.28 4.76 14.63
N ASP A 768 -8.07 5.77 15.01
CA ASP A 768 -9.44 5.66 15.54
C ASP A 768 -10.50 5.35 14.46
N SER A 769 -10.21 5.51 13.17
CA SER A 769 -11.22 5.42 12.10
C SER A 769 -11.84 4.03 11.98
N VAL A 770 -11.08 2.99 12.31
CA VAL A 770 -11.53 1.58 12.37
C VAL A 770 -12.84 1.45 13.14
N PHE A 771 -12.98 2.18 14.25
CA PHE A 771 -14.16 2.13 15.11
C PHE A 771 -15.34 2.90 14.51
N GLU A 772 -15.09 3.99 13.77
CA GLU A 772 -16.15 4.72 13.06
C GLU A 772 -16.67 3.91 11.85
N ASP A 773 -15.75 3.24 11.15
CA ASP A 773 -16.02 2.46 9.94
C ASP A 773 -16.69 1.11 10.22
N LEU A 774 -16.32 0.48 11.34
CA LEU A 774 -16.98 -0.71 11.88
C LEU A 774 -18.18 -0.37 12.80
N LYS A 775 -18.44 0.92 13.06
CA LYS A 775 -19.44 1.44 14.00
C LYS A 775 -19.30 0.86 15.43
N ILE A 776 -18.11 0.45 15.81
CA ILE A 776 -17.77 -0.09 17.13
C ILE A 776 -17.64 1.09 18.12
N SER A 777 -17.96 0.90 19.41
CA SER A 777 -17.74 1.98 20.38
C SER A 777 -16.26 2.09 20.71
N LYS A 778 -15.72 3.32 20.65
CA LYS A 778 -14.38 3.61 21.18
C LYS A 778 -14.30 3.45 22.70
N ASP A 779 -15.44 3.49 23.40
CA ASP A 779 -15.50 3.20 24.83
C ASP A 779 -15.50 1.68 25.13
N ASP A 780 -15.74 0.82 24.12
CA ASP A 780 -15.65 -0.65 24.25
C ASP A 780 -14.24 -1.19 23.92
N TYR A 781 -13.43 -0.45 23.13
CA TYR A 781 -12.09 -0.86 22.68
C TYR A 781 -11.14 0.36 22.54
N PRO A 782 -10.08 0.46 23.36
CA PRO A 782 -9.17 1.60 23.33
C PRO A 782 -8.08 1.45 22.26
N LYS A 783 -8.43 1.80 21.00
CA LYS A 783 -7.53 1.85 19.82
C LYS A 783 -7.04 0.50 19.30
N VAL A 784 -6.37 0.55 18.14
CA VAL A 784 -5.66 -0.58 17.55
C VAL A 784 -4.33 -0.77 18.30
N PRO A 785 -4.08 -1.93 18.93
CA PRO A 785 -2.88 -2.13 19.74
C PRO A 785 -1.65 -2.33 18.86
N THR A 786 -0.62 -1.52 19.06
CA THR A 786 0.71 -1.67 18.43
C THR A 786 1.69 -2.45 19.31
N THR A 787 1.43 -2.57 20.60
CA THR A 787 2.13 -3.42 21.56
C THR A 787 1.13 -4.32 22.27
N TRP A 788 1.62 -5.41 22.85
CA TRP A 788 0.84 -6.23 23.78
C TRP A 788 0.49 -5.45 25.06
#